data_AF-A0A959PH78-F1
#
_entry.id   AF-A0A959PH78-F1
#
_cell.length_a   1.000
_cell.length_b   1.000
_cell.length_c   1.000
_cell.angle_alpha   90.00
_cell.angle_beta   90.00
_cell.angle_gamma   90.00
#
_symmetry.space_group_name_H-M   'P 1'
#
loop_
_entity.id
_entity.type
_entity.pdbx_description
1 polymer ?
#
loop_
_entity_poly.entity_id
_entity_poly.type
_entity_poly.pdbx_seq_one_letter_code
_entity_poly.pdbx_strand_id
1 'polypeptide(L)'
;MPFKIIFISFALLLSGCKNLNPANEESIWITTAPAGDEFAAVRPDGKTVIPNGRFIQPLGKSILTAPHPYGLVLSPDGNTAVTANSGTNPISITIIRHLLSDHPEVQQIPPGPKSDEGVLASVFMGLAISPDNQTVYVSGGQENKIYLFNLSDGAPKGTIDCSGITPEQDYSHGYLGDLKLSRDGKTLFVVDQIGFRLVIIDTDQKKVSHSVSVGRYPFGVCLSPDESRVYVANVGMFEYSKIKDSRDTTQFHSVDFPASGYGTEAMKSGYMNDSVYVKGLGDPNAIEAFSVFAIDLTETPTVTAKIKTGHLVGALIEGIPAVGGASPNSIVATDQYVFVSNGTNDNISVISLEKDTVIKTIPLIPEARLKHFRGVIPFGLALSPDQKRLYVAESGINAVGVVDIETMKVLGHLPTGWFPSKVEVSRDGKHLVISNAKGFGSGPNGGQSFQIGPEGSYIGSLMKGTVQVLAIPSDDQLEQLTQQVIENNFSFARSSDPVFQGRQNNPIPLYPGATSSPIKHIVFISKENRTYDEIFGQIGKGKGDPTIARYGIGASFRNDAKTDSVENATVMPNHLALAQAFAISDNFYVDSDVSADGHRWLVNTYPNEWVETCTAASYGGNRNYKEGSKAPGVYAMNGSAGAIYPEDYNEAGSMWDHLERHDKSFFNFGFSVMFEPAFYKQEYKYTGINQQVNYPLPQPVY
;
A
#
# COMPACT_ATOMS: atom_id res chain seq x y z
N MET A 1 -7.74 91.80 11.26
CA MET A 1 -8.45 91.22 10.10
C MET A 1 -7.48 90.33 9.35
N PRO A 2 -7.59 88.99 9.39
CA PRO A 2 -6.74 88.14 8.59
C PRO A 2 -7.36 87.92 7.20
N PHE A 3 -6.52 88.09 6.18
CA PHE A 3 -6.85 88.07 4.75
C PHE A 3 -7.25 86.67 4.27
N LYS A 4 -8.36 86.59 3.54
CA LYS A 4 -8.83 85.42 2.80
C LYS A 4 -8.07 85.27 1.48
N ILE A 5 -7.46 84.12 1.24
CA ILE A 5 -7.01 83.70 -0.09
C ILE A 5 -8.00 82.68 -0.64
N ILE A 6 -8.49 82.98 -1.84
CA ILE A 6 -9.50 82.27 -2.63
C ILE A 6 -8.85 81.06 -3.29
N PHE A 7 -9.39 79.85 -3.08
CA PHE A 7 -9.07 78.66 -3.86
C PHE A 7 -10.19 78.40 -4.87
N ILE A 8 -9.83 78.43 -6.16
CA ILE A 8 -10.71 78.16 -7.30
C ILE A 8 -10.86 76.65 -7.50
N SER A 9 -12.10 76.19 -7.55
CA SER A 9 -12.51 74.83 -7.82
C SER A 9 -12.21 74.41 -9.27
N PHE A 10 -11.59 73.24 -9.45
CA PHE A 10 -11.56 72.55 -10.73
C PHE A 10 -12.44 71.29 -10.65
N ALA A 11 -13.47 71.26 -11.48
CA ALA A 11 -14.34 70.12 -11.70
C ALA A 11 -13.61 69.06 -12.54
N LEU A 12 -13.68 67.80 -12.13
CA LEU A 12 -13.22 66.64 -12.90
C LEU A 12 -14.43 65.82 -13.34
N LEU A 13 -14.51 65.62 -14.67
CA LEU A 13 -15.56 64.95 -15.41
C LEU A 13 -15.69 63.46 -15.03
N LEU A 14 -16.93 63.06 -14.76
CA LEU A 14 -17.39 61.69 -14.67
C LEU A 14 -17.56 61.11 -16.09
N SER A 15 -16.83 60.04 -16.40
CA SER A 15 -17.12 59.18 -17.56
C SER A 15 -16.61 57.76 -17.33
N GLY A 16 -17.54 56.86 -16.96
CA GLY A 16 -17.64 55.48 -17.42
C GLY A 16 -16.47 54.52 -17.24
N CYS A 17 -16.28 53.99 -16.02
CA CYS A 17 -15.74 52.63 -15.87
C CYS A 17 -16.92 51.65 -15.87
N LYS A 18 -16.99 50.82 -16.90
CA LYS A 18 -17.87 49.65 -16.97
C LYS A 18 -17.66 48.82 -15.70
N ASN A 19 -18.74 48.59 -14.97
CA ASN A 19 -18.86 47.48 -14.04
C ASN A 19 -18.50 46.19 -14.78
N LEU A 20 -17.30 45.65 -14.54
CA LEU A 20 -17.06 44.23 -14.72
C LEU A 20 -17.79 43.54 -13.58
N ASN A 21 -18.82 42.77 -13.94
CA ASN A 21 -19.49 41.84 -13.04
C ASN A 21 -18.45 41.01 -12.26
N PRO A 22 -18.59 40.81 -10.93
CA PRO A 22 -17.84 39.79 -10.20
C PRO A 22 -18.42 38.37 -10.42
N ALA A 23 -19.08 38.14 -11.56
CA ALA A 23 -19.60 36.83 -11.97
C ALA A 23 -18.61 36.19 -12.94
N ASN A 24 -17.47 35.74 -12.41
CA ASN A 24 -16.60 34.68 -12.94
C ASN A 24 -15.41 34.45 -11.99
N GLU A 25 -15.68 34.30 -10.69
CA GLU A 25 -14.81 33.40 -9.91
C GLU A 25 -15.14 31.99 -10.41
N GLU A 26 -14.23 31.36 -11.16
CA GLU A 26 -14.46 30.00 -11.65
C GLU A 26 -14.73 29.08 -10.44
N SER A 27 -15.98 28.66 -10.26
CA SER A 27 -16.38 27.71 -9.22
C SER A 27 -15.45 26.50 -9.27
N ILE A 28 -14.84 26.13 -8.15
CA ILE A 28 -13.86 25.02 -8.13
C ILE A 28 -14.54 23.67 -8.37
N TRP A 29 -13.77 22.67 -8.78
CA TRP A 29 -14.27 21.29 -8.85
C TRP A 29 -14.24 20.63 -7.48
N ILE A 30 -15.32 19.92 -7.14
CA ILE A 30 -15.43 19.04 -5.99
C ILE A 30 -15.49 17.61 -6.52
N THR A 31 -14.64 16.74 -5.96
CA THR A 31 -14.65 15.30 -6.25
C THR A 31 -15.20 14.54 -5.04
N THR A 32 -16.01 13.51 -5.28
CA THR A 32 -16.55 12.61 -4.26
C THR A 32 -16.51 11.17 -4.73
N ALA A 33 -16.68 10.22 -3.80
CA ALA A 33 -16.93 8.83 -4.17
C ALA A 33 -18.19 8.73 -5.05
N PRO A 34 -18.17 7.93 -6.13
CA PRO A 34 -19.26 7.89 -7.11
C PRO A 34 -20.50 7.13 -6.62
N ALA A 35 -20.39 6.29 -5.58
CA ALA A 35 -21.51 5.54 -5.04
C ALA A 35 -22.58 6.38 -4.33
N GLY A 36 -22.26 7.61 -3.91
CA GLY A 36 -23.23 8.49 -3.24
C GLY A 36 -23.78 7.86 -1.95
N ASP A 37 -25.07 7.50 -1.97
CA ASP A 37 -25.77 6.84 -0.85
C ASP A 37 -25.87 5.31 -1.01
N GLU A 38 -25.28 4.72 -2.07
CA GLU A 38 -25.26 3.26 -2.26
C GLU A 38 -24.41 2.58 -1.17
N PHE A 39 -24.91 1.50 -0.57
CA PHE A 39 -24.12 0.69 0.36
C PHE A 39 -23.18 -0.25 -0.42
N ALA A 40 -22.05 -0.60 0.20
CA ALA A 40 -21.14 -1.60 -0.34
C ALA A 40 -21.88 -2.92 -0.65
N ALA A 41 -21.64 -3.47 -1.83
CA ALA A 41 -22.31 -4.68 -2.32
C ALA A 41 -21.45 -5.39 -3.37
N VAL A 42 -21.16 -6.66 -3.13
CA VAL A 42 -20.40 -7.52 -4.05
C VAL A 42 -21.32 -8.06 -5.13
N ARG A 43 -21.06 -7.70 -6.39
CA ARG A 43 -21.81 -8.11 -7.59
C ARG A 43 -20.83 -8.40 -8.73
N PRO A 44 -20.19 -9.59 -8.76
CA PRO A 44 -19.12 -9.89 -9.73
C PRO A 44 -19.58 -9.86 -11.19
N ASP A 45 -20.82 -10.25 -11.47
CA ASP A 45 -21.42 -10.21 -12.81
C ASP A 45 -22.04 -8.83 -13.17
N GLY A 46 -21.79 -7.81 -12.36
CA GLY A 46 -22.34 -6.47 -12.53
C GLY A 46 -21.45 -5.39 -11.91
N LYS A 47 -22.08 -4.32 -11.41
CA LYS A 47 -21.38 -3.22 -10.73
C LYS A 47 -21.24 -3.54 -9.23
N THR A 48 -20.04 -3.87 -8.80
CA THR A 48 -19.70 -4.00 -7.37
C THR A 48 -19.45 -2.62 -6.78
N VAL A 49 -20.00 -2.35 -5.60
CA VAL A 49 -19.70 -1.15 -4.79
C VAL A 49 -18.79 -1.58 -3.66
N ILE A 50 -17.57 -1.05 -3.62
CA ILE A 50 -16.58 -1.39 -2.58
C ILE A 50 -16.66 -0.42 -1.38
N PRO A 51 -16.12 -0.78 -0.20
CA PRO A 51 -16.24 0.01 1.04
C PRO A 51 -15.77 1.46 0.97
N ASN A 52 -14.91 1.84 0.00
CA ASN A 52 -14.51 3.23 -0.22
C ASN A 52 -15.45 4.01 -1.17
N GLY A 53 -16.60 3.44 -1.53
CA GLY A 53 -17.63 4.07 -2.36
C GLY A 53 -17.30 4.12 -3.86
N ARG A 54 -16.28 3.39 -4.30
CA ARG A 54 -15.92 3.23 -5.71
C ARG A 54 -16.59 1.99 -6.31
N PHE A 55 -16.56 1.91 -7.64
CA PHE A 55 -17.12 0.81 -8.40
C PHE A 55 -16.05 -0.12 -8.97
N ILE A 56 -16.33 -1.42 -8.98
CA ILE A 56 -15.50 -2.45 -9.61
C ILE A 56 -16.29 -3.08 -10.76
N GLN A 57 -15.75 -2.90 -11.97
CA GLN A 57 -16.28 -3.40 -13.24
C GLN A 57 -15.12 -3.80 -14.18
N PRO A 58 -14.42 -4.92 -13.89
CA PRO A 58 -13.25 -5.35 -14.63
C PRO A 58 -13.57 -5.72 -16.08
N LEU A 59 -12.62 -5.49 -16.98
CA LEU A 59 -12.66 -6.03 -18.34
C LEU A 59 -12.31 -7.53 -18.38
N GLY A 60 -12.83 -8.22 -19.40
CA GLY A 60 -12.51 -9.62 -19.63
C GLY A 60 -13.10 -10.54 -18.57
N LYS A 61 -12.42 -11.65 -18.27
CA LYS A 61 -12.86 -12.62 -17.27
C LYS A 61 -12.03 -12.51 -16.00
N SER A 62 -12.67 -12.72 -14.85
CA SER A 62 -12.01 -12.76 -13.54
C SER A 62 -12.07 -14.18 -12.98
N ILE A 63 -10.91 -14.75 -12.67
CA ILE A 63 -10.74 -16.09 -12.10
C ILE A 63 -10.43 -15.92 -10.61
N LEU A 64 -11.25 -16.49 -9.73
CA LEU A 64 -11.05 -16.39 -8.28
C LEU A 64 -9.75 -17.10 -7.85
N THR A 65 -9.04 -16.51 -6.89
CA THR A 65 -7.88 -17.10 -6.21
C THR A 65 -8.03 -17.05 -4.69
N ALA A 66 -7.05 -17.55 -3.95
CA ALA A 66 -6.97 -17.28 -2.52
C ALA A 66 -6.76 -15.77 -2.24
N PRO A 67 -6.95 -15.31 -0.99
CA PRO A 67 -6.79 -13.90 -0.63
C PRO A 67 -5.43 -13.30 -0.96
N HIS A 68 -5.42 -12.06 -1.43
CA HIS A 68 -4.23 -11.23 -1.66
C HIS A 68 -3.13 -11.87 -2.53
N PRO A 69 -3.42 -12.21 -3.79
CA PRO A 69 -2.42 -12.62 -4.78
C PRO A 69 -1.51 -11.43 -5.16
N TYR A 70 -0.44 -11.21 -4.41
CA TYR A 70 0.54 -10.13 -4.69
C TYR A 70 1.63 -10.53 -5.69
N GLY A 71 1.80 -11.83 -5.96
CA GLY A 71 2.66 -12.34 -7.03
C GLY A 71 1.84 -12.84 -8.21
N LEU A 72 2.41 -12.74 -9.42
CA LEU A 72 1.88 -13.30 -10.66
C LEU A 72 3.03 -13.65 -11.60
N VAL A 73 2.97 -14.81 -12.25
CA VAL A 73 3.87 -15.17 -13.35
C VAL A 73 3.15 -16.00 -14.41
N LEU A 74 3.52 -15.83 -15.67
CA LEU A 74 3.06 -16.67 -16.78
C LEU A 74 4.09 -17.73 -17.16
N SER A 75 3.61 -18.92 -17.53
CA SER A 75 4.44 -19.96 -18.10
C SER A 75 5.02 -19.51 -19.44
N PRO A 76 6.23 -19.97 -19.82
CA PRO A 76 6.77 -19.77 -21.15
C PRO A 76 5.81 -20.04 -22.32
N ASP A 77 4.92 -21.03 -22.25
CA ASP A 77 3.93 -21.25 -23.32
C ASP A 77 2.71 -20.32 -23.27
N GLY A 78 2.58 -19.49 -22.23
CA GLY A 78 1.47 -18.56 -21.99
C GLY A 78 0.15 -19.23 -21.57
N ASN A 79 0.15 -20.55 -21.36
CA ASN A 79 -1.06 -21.33 -21.09
C ASN A 79 -1.37 -21.48 -19.59
N THR A 80 -0.41 -21.18 -18.71
CA THR A 80 -0.56 -21.30 -17.26
C THR A 80 -0.17 -19.98 -16.58
N ALA A 81 -0.98 -19.54 -15.62
CA ALA A 81 -0.61 -18.48 -14.69
C ALA A 81 -0.43 -19.06 -13.29
N VAL A 82 0.48 -18.49 -12.50
CA VAL A 82 0.59 -18.81 -11.07
C VAL A 82 0.55 -17.52 -10.27
N THR A 83 -0.25 -17.49 -9.19
CA THR A 83 -0.25 -16.40 -8.22
C THR A 83 0.38 -16.82 -6.90
N ALA A 84 0.96 -15.83 -6.20
CA ALA A 84 1.47 -15.98 -4.86
C ALA A 84 0.56 -15.24 -3.89
N ASN A 85 -0.16 -16.00 -3.07
CA ASN A 85 -1.22 -15.52 -2.21
C ASN A 85 -0.66 -15.36 -0.80
N SER A 86 -0.07 -14.20 -0.52
CA SER A 86 0.49 -13.86 0.80
C SER A 86 -0.54 -13.09 1.66
N GLY A 87 -1.82 -13.44 1.50
CA GLY A 87 -2.91 -12.94 2.32
C GLY A 87 -2.88 -13.47 3.74
N THR A 88 -3.82 -13.03 4.57
CA THR A 88 -3.88 -13.43 5.97
C THR A 88 -4.07 -14.95 6.14
N ASN A 89 -5.01 -15.56 5.40
CA ASN A 89 -5.22 -17.01 5.44
C ASN A 89 -6.12 -17.45 4.27
N PRO A 90 -5.81 -18.51 3.51
CA PRO A 90 -4.58 -19.31 3.53
C PRO A 90 -3.43 -18.63 2.80
N ILE A 91 -2.23 -18.86 3.33
CA ILE A 91 -0.96 -18.65 2.61
C ILE A 91 -0.84 -19.77 1.59
N SER A 92 -0.76 -19.41 0.31
CA SER A 92 -0.82 -20.38 -0.78
C SER A 92 -0.23 -19.84 -2.09
N ILE A 93 -0.06 -20.72 -3.07
CA ILE A 93 -0.04 -20.36 -4.49
C ILE A 93 -1.33 -20.83 -5.16
N THR A 94 -1.70 -20.20 -6.28
CA THR A 94 -2.76 -20.71 -7.16
C THR A 94 -2.22 -20.93 -8.56
N ILE A 95 -2.27 -22.17 -9.04
CA ILE A 95 -1.92 -22.54 -10.41
C ILE A 95 -3.20 -22.54 -11.26
N ILE A 96 -3.20 -21.77 -12.34
CA ILE A 96 -4.32 -21.61 -13.26
C ILE A 96 -3.89 -22.13 -14.63
N ARG A 97 -4.31 -23.33 -15.00
CA ARG A 97 -3.99 -23.97 -16.29
C ARG A 97 -5.08 -23.70 -17.31
N HIS A 98 -4.72 -23.79 -18.59
CA HIS A 98 -5.62 -23.47 -19.69
C HIS A 98 -6.17 -22.05 -19.58
N LEU A 99 -5.29 -21.09 -19.27
CA LEU A 99 -5.62 -19.75 -18.84
C LEU A 99 -6.62 -19.04 -19.77
N LEU A 100 -6.53 -19.25 -21.08
CA LEU A 100 -7.40 -18.60 -22.06
C LEU A 100 -8.73 -19.35 -22.29
N SER A 101 -8.90 -20.57 -21.78
CA SER A 101 -10.15 -21.35 -21.84
C SER A 101 -11.31 -20.67 -21.09
N ASP A 102 -12.54 -20.88 -21.53
CA ASP A 102 -13.75 -20.46 -20.78
C ASP A 102 -13.86 -21.15 -19.41
N HIS A 103 -13.22 -22.31 -19.27
CA HIS A 103 -13.15 -23.09 -18.04
C HIS A 103 -11.68 -23.39 -17.70
N PRO A 104 -10.94 -22.43 -17.13
CA PRO A 104 -9.58 -22.67 -16.69
C PRO A 104 -9.57 -23.62 -15.49
N GLU A 105 -8.54 -24.46 -15.39
CA GLU A 105 -8.35 -25.33 -14.23
C GLU A 105 -7.63 -24.55 -13.14
N VAL A 106 -8.24 -24.43 -11.96
CA VAL A 106 -7.71 -23.65 -10.85
C VAL A 106 -7.34 -24.58 -9.70
N GLN A 107 -6.06 -24.60 -9.32
CA GLN A 107 -5.53 -25.41 -8.23
C GLN A 107 -4.84 -24.53 -7.19
N GLN A 108 -5.35 -24.52 -5.96
CA GLN A 108 -4.70 -23.88 -4.81
C GLN A 108 -3.77 -24.85 -4.09
N ILE A 109 -2.59 -24.39 -3.69
CA ILE A 109 -1.58 -25.18 -2.95
C ILE A 109 -1.07 -24.36 -1.76
N PRO A 110 -1.25 -24.83 -0.51
CA PRO A 110 -2.03 -26.01 -0.13
C PRO A 110 -3.53 -25.84 -0.40
N PRO A 111 -4.30 -26.94 -0.54
CA PRO A 111 -5.74 -26.87 -0.76
C PRO A 111 -6.50 -26.47 0.50
N GLY A 112 -7.65 -25.82 0.32
CA GLY A 112 -8.58 -25.51 1.40
C GLY A 112 -8.35 -24.13 2.04
N PRO A 113 -9.11 -23.80 3.11
CA PRO A 113 -9.18 -22.45 3.65
C PRO A 113 -8.10 -22.13 4.69
N LYS A 114 -7.18 -23.06 4.96
CA LYS A 114 -6.13 -22.92 5.97
C LYS A 114 -4.76 -23.14 5.35
N SER A 115 -3.77 -22.41 5.85
CA SER A 115 -2.37 -22.68 5.57
C SER A 115 -1.96 -24.08 6.04
N ASP A 116 -1.00 -24.69 5.34
CA ASP A 116 -0.39 -25.98 5.68
C ASP A 116 1.13 -25.80 5.66
N GLU A 117 1.73 -25.67 6.85
CA GLU A 117 3.16 -25.45 7.01
C GLU A 117 4.03 -26.62 6.51
N GLY A 118 3.45 -27.83 6.42
CA GLY A 118 4.14 -28.99 5.85
C GLY A 118 4.31 -28.91 4.33
N VAL A 119 3.51 -28.09 3.66
CA VAL A 119 3.55 -27.88 2.20
C VAL A 119 4.18 -26.53 1.87
N LEU A 120 3.69 -25.46 2.48
CA LEU A 120 4.12 -24.09 2.24
C LEU A 120 3.90 -23.25 3.51
N ALA A 121 4.92 -23.20 4.37
CA ALA A 121 4.88 -22.44 5.62
C ALA A 121 4.85 -20.93 5.42
N SER A 122 5.47 -20.46 4.34
CA SER A 122 5.45 -19.05 3.99
C SER A 122 5.51 -18.81 2.48
N VAL A 123 4.86 -17.75 2.04
CA VAL A 123 4.99 -17.22 0.68
C VAL A 123 4.91 -15.69 0.69
N PHE A 124 5.67 -15.05 -0.20
CA PHE A 124 5.52 -13.64 -0.53
C PHE A 124 5.32 -13.46 -2.04
N MET A 125 5.69 -12.34 -2.67
CA MET A 125 5.32 -12.06 -4.06
C MET A 125 6.15 -12.77 -5.15
N GLY A 126 7.37 -13.22 -4.86
CA GLY A 126 8.29 -13.72 -5.90
C GLY A 126 7.90 -15.07 -6.47
N LEU A 127 7.75 -15.14 -7.81
CA LEU A 127 7.47 -16.35 -8.57
C LEU A 127 8.28 -16.41 -9.87
N ALA A 128 8.69 -17.62 -10.26
CA ALA A 128 9.22 -17.89 -11.59
C ALA A 128 8.85 -19.30 -12.06
N ILE A 129 8.71 -19.48 -13.37
CA ILE A 129 8.48 -20.79 -14.00
C ILE A 129 9.69 -21.16 -14.85
N SER A 130 10.16 -22.40 -14.72
CA SER A 130 11.29 -22.91 -15.50
C SER A 130 11.00 -22.91 -17.00
N PRO A 131 12.00 -22.71 -17.88
CA PRO A 131 11.79 -22.61 -19.34
C PRO A 131 11.12 -23.84 -19.98
N ASP A 132 11.23 -25.00 -19.35
CA ASP A 132 10.62 -26.26 -19.76
C ASP A 132 9.16 -26.45 -19.29
N ASN A 133 8.56 -25.44 -18.63
CA ASN A 133 7.22 -25.47 -18.05
C ASN A 133 7.01 -26.58 -16.99
N GLN A 134 8.05 -27.04 -16.29
CA GLN A 134 7.91 -28.12 -15.30
C GLN A 134 7.90 -27.65 -13.85
N THR A 135 8.61 -26.57 -13.52
CA THR A 135 8.86 -26.17 -12.13
C THR A 135 8.39 -24.75 -11.93
N VAL A 136 7.65 -24.50 -10.85
CA VAL A 136 7.46 -23.17 -10.30
C VAL A 136 8.36 -22.99 -9.07
N TYR A 137 9.09 -21.88 -9.04
CA TYR A 137 9.88 -21.40 -7.92
C TYR A 137 9.07 -20.34 -7.16
N VAL A 138 9.00 -20.48 -5.84
CA VAL A 138 8.16 -19.68 -4.98
C VAL A 138 9.00 -19.10 -3.85
N SER A 139 8.98 -17.78 -3.72
CA SER A 139 9.69 -17.08 -2.65
C SER A 139 9.05 -17.34 -1.30
N GLY A 140 9.78 -17.96 -0.39
CA GLY A 140 9.29 -18.42 0.91
C GLY A 140 9.27 -17.36 2.01
N GLY A 141 9.35 -16.07 1.69
CA GLY A 141 9.26 -14.99 2.68
C GLY A 141 10.23 -15.19 3.85
N GLN A 142 9.67 -15.20 5.07
CA GLN A 142 10.42 -15.31 6.33
C GLN A 142 11.12 -16.67 6.55
N GLU A 143 10.78 -17.70 5.78
CA GLU A 143 11.41 -19.02 5.89
C GLU A 143 12.81 -19.06 5.23
N ASN A 144 13.20 -17.97 4.55
CA ASN A 144 14.50 -17.80 3.92
C ASN A 144 14.85 -18.94 2.94
N LYS A 145 13.83 -19.43 2.22
CA LYS A 145 13.91 -20.56 1.29
C LYS A 145 13.13 -20.27 0.01
N ILE A 146 13.54 -20.88 -1.09
CA ILE A 146 12.73 -20.99 -2.30
C ILE A 146 12.04 -22.36 -2.28
N TYR A 147 10.71 -22.38 -2.40
CA TYR A 147 9.93 -23.60 -2.56
C TYR A 147 9.77 -23.94 -4.03
N LEU A 148 9.82 -25.24 -4.38
CA LEU A 148 9.67 -25.72 -5.74
C LEU A 148 8.45 -26.63 -5.83
N PHE A 149 7.60 -26.39 -6.82
CA PHE A 149 6.45 -27.26 -7.11
C PHE A 149 6.44 -27.66 -8.59
N ASN A 150 5.89 -28.84 -8.89
CA ASN A 150 5.59 -29.27 -10.25
C ASN A 150 4.44 -28.42 -10.80
N LEU A 151 4.64 -27.84 -11.99
CA LEU A 151 3.63 -26.99 -12.62
C LEU A 151 2.39 -27.78 -13.08
N SER A 152 2.54 -29.06 -13.41
CA SER A 152 1.46 -29.89 -13.97
C SER A 152 0.45 -30.40 -12.94
N ASP A 153 0.89 -30.67 -11.72
CA ASP A 153 0.05 -31.31 -10.67
C ASP A 153 0.16 -30.63 -9.31
N GLY A 154 1.04 -29.64 -9.15
CA GLY A 154 1.24 -28.93 -7.90
C GLY A 154 2.05 -29.70 -6.85
N ALA A 155 2.65 -30.85 -7.19
CA ALA A 155 3.38 -31.65 -6.23
C ALA A 155 4.67 -30.95 -5.76
N PRO A 156 5.02 -30.96 -4.45
CA PRO A 156 6.28 -30.40 -3.97
C PRO A 156 7.50 -31.11 -4.58
N LYS A 157 8.48 -30.36 -5.07
CA LYS A 157 9.76 -30.86 -5.62
C LYS A 157 10.95 -30.65 -4.68
N GLY A 158 10.76 -29.90 -3.59
CA GLY A 158 11.78 -29.59 -2.60
C GLY A 158 11.96 -28.09 -2.40
N THR A 159 13.09 -27.72 -1.79
CA THR A 159 13.41 -26.33 -1.45
C THR A 159 14.87 -26.01 -1.76
N ILE A 160 15.19 -24.72 -1.82
CA ILE A 160 16.56 -24.19 -1.85
C ILE A 160 16.73 -23.28 -0.63
N ASP A 161 17.69 -23.59 0.23
CA ASP A 161 18.01 -22.78 1.41
C ASP A 161 18.85 -21.57 1.02
N CYS A 162 18.40 -20.37 1.43
CA CYS A 162 19.08 -19.10 1.17
C CYS A 162 19.76 -18.53 2.42
N SER A 163 19.70 -19.27 3.54
CA SER A 163 20.40 -18.92 4.76
C SER A 163 21.90 -19.20 4.65
N GLY A 164 22.69 -18.45 5.41
CA GLY A 164 24.14 -18.63 5.45
C GLY A 164 24.80 -17.72 6.47
N ILE A 165 25.93 -18.19 7.03
CA ILE A 165 26.74 -17.43 7.99
C ILE A 165 28.16 -17.37 7.44
N THR A 166 28.68 -16.16 7.31
CA THR A 166 30.10 -15.85 7.07
C THR A 166 30.67 -15.18 8.33
N PRO A 167 32.01 -15.06 8.47
CA PRO A 167 32.59 -14.29 9.57
C PRO A 167 32.12 -12.83 9.63
N GLU A 168 31.76 -12.25 8.47
CA GLU A 168 31.36 -10.85 8.35
C GLU A 168 29.85 -10.61 8.35
N GLN A 169 29.02 -11.60 7.96
CA GLN A 169 27.57 -11.47 7.87
C GLN A 169 26.81 -12.72 8.33
N ASP A 170 25.66 -12.51 8.95
CA ASP A 170 24.74 -13.56 9.38
C ASP A 170 23.39 -13.38 8.68
N TYR A 171 23.13 -14.25 7.71
CA TYR A 171 21.90 -14.35 6.96
C TYR A 171 21.10 -15.59 7.36
N SER A 172 21.21 -16.06 8.61
CA SER A 172 20.36 -17.13 9.15
C SER A 172 18.87 -16.79 9.03
N HIS A 173 18.54 -15.51 9.19
CA HIS A 173 17.21 -14.95 8.96
C HIS A 173 17.23 -14.07 7.72
N GLY A 174 16.17 -14.17 6.92
CA GLY A 174 15.94 -13.39 5.71
C GLY A 174 14.45 -13.30 5.42
N TYR A 175 14.06 -12.35 4.57
CA TYR A 175 12.69 -12.24 4.09
C TYR A 175 12.72 -12.14 2.57
N LEU A 176 12.62 -13.29 1.91
CA LEU A 176 12.74 -13.37 0.46
C LEU A 176 11.52 -12.72 -0.20
N GLY A 177 11.80 -11.79 -1.11
CA GLY A 177 10.84 -10.92 -1.76
C GLY A 177 10.48 -11.37 -3.17
N ASP A 178 10.51 -10.44 -4.11
CA ASP A 178 10.40 -10.71 -5.55
C ASP A 178 11.60 -11.52 -6.08
N LEU A 179 11.42 -12.19 -7.22
CA LEU A 179 12.48 -12.97 -7.86
C LEU A 179 12.40 -13.00 -9.38
N LYS A 180 13.53 -13.24 -10.03
CA LYS A 180 13.62 -13.43 -11.49
C LYS A 180 14.50 -14.63 -11.82
N LEU A 181 14.08 -15.41 -12.82
CA LEU A 181 14.84 -16.53 -13.36
C LEU A 181 15.51 -16.12 -14.68
N SER A 182 16.75 -16.53 -14.89
CA SER A 182 17.44 -16.41 -16.17
C SER A 182 16.71 -17.18 -17.27
N ARG A 183 16.87 -16.74 -18.52
CA ARG A 183 16.19 -17.31 -19.69
C ARG A 183 16.52 -18.79 -19.90
N ASP A 184 17.74 -19.19 -19.54
CA ASP A 184 18.18 -20.59 -19.61
C ASP A 184 17.74 -21.45 -18.41
N GLY A 185 17.12 -20.83 -17.39
CA GLY A 185 16.61 -21.50 -16.21
C GLY A 185 17.67 -21.86 -15.16
N LYS A 186 18.93 -21.47 -15.35
CA LYS A 186 20.06 -21.89 -14.49
C LYS A 186 20.33 -20.99 -13.30
N THR A 187 19.84 -19.76 -13.31
CA THR A 187 20.14 -18.77 -12.28
C THR A 187 18.89 -18.04 -11.81
N LEU A 188 18.64 -18.07 -10.50
CA LEU A 188 17.61 -17.26 -9.85
C LEU A 188 18.24 -16.05 -9.16
N PHE A 189 17.59 -14.90 -9.31
CA PHE A 189 17.92 -13.63 -8.68
C PHE A 189 16.77 -13.30 -7.71
N VAL A 190 17.05 -13.23 -6.42
CA VAL A 190 16.02 -13.11 -5.36
C VAL A 190 16.40 -11.97 -4.44
N VAL A 191 15.47 -11.05 -4.17
CA VAL A 191 15.72 -9.99 -3.17
C VAL A 191 15.46 -10.49 -1.76
N ASP A 192 16.31 -10.10 -0.81
CA ASP A 192 16.13 -10.37 0.62
C ASP A 192 15.90 -9.05 1.35
N GLN A 193 14.64 -8.81 1.74
CA GLN A 193 14.18 -7.52 2.26
C GLN A 193 14.91 -7.10 3.53
N ILE A 194 15.11 -8.01 4.49
CA ILE A 194 15.77 -7.64 5.75
C ILE A 194 17.28 -7.85 5.69
N GLY A 195 17.76 -8.67 4.74
CA GLY A 195 19.20 -8.88 4.50
C GLY A 195 19.86 -7.75 3.71
N PHE A 196 19.08 -6.85 3.09
CA PHE A 196 19.55 -5.77 2.21
C PHE A 196 20.50 -6.29 1.13
N ARG A 197 20.08 -7.38 0.47
CA ARG A 197 20.90 -8.06 -0.54
C ARG A 197 20.07 -8.62 -1.69
N LEU A 198 20.76 -8.81 -2.81
CA LEU A 198 20.37 -9.69 -3.89
C LEU A 198 21.06 -11.06 -3.70
N VAL A 199 20.27 -12.12 -3.65
CA VAL A 199 20.72 -13.51 -3.56
C VAL A 199 20.70 -14.12 -4.96
N ILE A 200 21.83 -14.68 -5.41
CA ILE A 200 21.97 -15.30 -6.73
C ILE A 200 22.17 -16.80 -6.55
N ILE A 201 21.27 -17.60 -7.10
CA ILE A 201 21.14 -19.03 -6.84
C ILE A 201 21.39 -19.82 -8.13
N ASP A 202 22.21 -20.85 -8.05
CA ASP A 202 22.34 -21.87 -9.09
C ASP A 202 21.21 -22.89 -8.92
N THR A 203 20.33 -23.01 -9.92
CA THR A 203 19.12 -23.83 -9.84
C THR A 203 19.40 -25.33 -10.01
N ASP A 204 20.47 -25.70 -10.72
CA ASP A 204 20.91 -27.08 -10.90
C ASP A 204 21.52 -27.61 -9.60
N GLN A 205 22.40 -26.82 -9.00
CA GLN A 205 23.08 -27.15 -7.74
C GLN A 205 22.21 -26.86 -6.51
N LYS A 206 21.09 -26.15 -6.67
CA LYS A 206 20.16 -25.76 -5.59
C LYS A 206 20.88 -25.08 -4.43
N LYS A 207 21.74 -24.11 -4.75
CA LYS A 207 22.54 -23.41 -3.74
C LYS A 207 22.73 -21.93 -4.09
N VAL A 208 22.89 -21.11 -3.05
CA VAL A 208 23.35 -19.73 -3.21
C VAL A 208 24.77 -19.75 -3.80
N SER A 209 24.94 -19.08 -4.94
CA SER A 209 26.23 -18.89 -5.60
C SER A 209 26.88 -17.57 -5.21
N HIS A 210 26.09 -16.49 -5.10
CA HIS A 210 26.56 -15.16 -4.74
C HIS A 210 25.52 -14.42 -3.90
N SER A 211 26.01 -13.42 -3.17
CA SER A 211 25.20 -12.50 -2.37
C SER A 211 25.77 -11.09 -2.58
N VAL A 212 24.96 -10.18 -3.11
CA VAL A 212 25.36 -8.80 -3.42
C VAL A 212 24.60 -7.84 -2.52
N SER A 213 25.29 -7.02 -1.73
CA SER A 213 24.64 -5.99 -0.92
C SER A 213 23.98 -4.91 -1.80
N VAL A 214 22.75 -4.55 -1.48
CA VAL A 214 21.96 -3.54 -2.20
C VAL A 214 21.43 -2.47 -1.23
N GLY A 215 20.45 -1.67 -1.66
CA GLY A 215 19.78 -0.70 -0.80
C GLY A 215 18.88 -1.35 0.26
N ARG A 216 18.17 -0.51 1.01
CA ARG A 216 17.35 -0.92 2.15
C ARG A 216 16.02 -1.48 1.68
N TYR A 217 15.60 -2.60 2.27
CA TYR A 217 14.37 -3.31 1.92
C TYR A 217 14.17 -3.49 0.40
N PRO A 218 15.07 -4.22 -0.28
CA PRO A 218 14.91 -4.49 -1.70
C PRO A 218 13.59 -5.20 -1.98
N PHE A 219 12.81 -4.67 -2.91
CA PHE A 219 11.40 -5.03 -3.10
C PHE A 219 11.15 -5.65 -4.47
N GLY A 220 11.63 -5.03 -5.55
CA GLY A 220 11.51 -5.54 -6.92
C GLY A 220 12.86 -5.81 -7.58
N VAL A 221 12.88 -6.75 -8.52
CA VAL A 221 14.08 -7.14 -9.28
C VAL A 221 13.76 -7.42 -10.75
N CYS A 222 14.62 -6.98 -11.67
CA CYS A 222 14.53 -7.36 -13.08
C CYS A 222 15.92 -7.53 -13.72
N LEU A 223 15.97 -8.31 -14.79
CA LEU A 223 17.16 -8.45 -15.64
C LEU A 223 17.06 -7.48 -16.82
N SER A 224 18.21 -7.01 -17.32
CA SER A 224 18.28 -6.46 -18.67
C SER A 224 17.93 -7.54 -19.70
N PRO A 225 17.41 -7.19 -20.89
CA PRO A 225 17.00 -8.19 -21.89
C PRO A 225 18.11 -9.15 -22.35
N ASP A 226 19.36 -8.68 -22.33
CA ASP A 226 20.58 -9.45 -22.63
C ASP A 226 21.13 -10.23 -21.42
N GLU A 227 20.51 -10.09 -20.25
CA GLU A 227 20.89 -10.69 -18.96
C GLU A 227 22.31 -10.33 -18.49
N SER A 228 22.92 -9.27 -19.03
CA SER A 228 24.23 -8.76 -18.59
C SER A 228 24.15 -7.94 -17.29
N ARG A 229 22.95 -7.46 -16.93
CA ARG A 229 22.71 -6.68 -15.71
C ARG A 229 21.44 -7.14 -14.99
N VAL A 230 21.45 -6.94 -13.68
CA VAL A 230 20.25 -7.03 -12.82
C VAL A 230 20.05 -5.72 -12.08
N TYR A 231 18.79 -5.29 -11.98
CA TYR A 231 18.39 -4.06 -11.31
C TYR A 231 17.51 -4.40 -10.11
N VAL A 232 17.74 -3.71 -8.99
CA VAL A 232 17.01 -3.92 -7.74
C VAL A 232 16.45 -2.60 -7.24
N ALA A 233 15.14 -2.53 -7.08
CA ALA A 233 14.43 -1.39 -6.48
C ALA A 233 14.33 -1.58 -4.96
N ASN A 234 14.69 -0.55 -4.21
CA ASN A 234 14.84 -0.56 -2.75
C ASN A 234 13.85 0.41 -2.12
N VAL A 235 12.85 -0.12 -1.41
CA VAL A 235 11.72 0.67 -0.87
C VAL A 235 12.01 1.26 0.51
N GLY A 236 13.06 0.80 1.17
CA GLY A 236 13.39 1.20 2.54
C GLY A 236 13.88 2.63 2.65
N MET A 237 13.50 3.32 3.74
CA MET A 237 14.12 4.60 4.09
C MET A 237 15.33 4.38 5.01
N PHE A 238 15.18 3.59 6.07
CA PHE A 238 16.21 3.48 7.13
C PHE A 238 16.65 2.05 7.43
N GLU A 239 17.85 1.93 7.97
CA GLU A 239 18.31 0.72 8.68
C GLU A 239 17.94 0.90 10.16
N TYR A 240 16.77 0.39 10.55
CA TYR A 240 16.25 0.57 11.90
C TYR A 240 17.08 -0.20 12.92
N SER A 241 17.59 0.52 13.92
CA SER A 241 18.44 -0.05 14.96
C SER A 241 17.69 -0.22 16.27
N LYS A 242 18.01 -1.31 16.98
CA LYS A 242 17.58 -1.49 18.36
C LYS A 242 18.22 -0.45 19.29
N ILE A 243 17.45 0.02 20.25
CA ILE A 243 17.89 0.90 21.32
C ILE A 243 18.65 0.07 22.37
N LYS A 244 19.73 0.62 22.91
CA LYS A 244 20.68 -0.09 23.79
C LYS A 244 20.86 0.64 25.11
N ASP A 245 21.31 -0.05 26.16
CA ASP A 245 21.69 0.59 27.44
C ASP A 245 22.99 1.39 27.23
N SER A 246 23.07 2.60 27.79
CA SER A 246 24.25 3.47 27.62
C SER A 246 25.48 3.00 28.41
N ARG A 247 25.29 2.23 29.48
CA ARG A 247 26.36 1.67 30.32
C ARG A 247 26.86 0.34 29.79
N ASP A 248 26.01 -0.40 29.08
CA ASP A 248 26.36 -1.65 28.39
C ASP A 248 25.62 -1.76 27.05
N THR A 249 26.28 -1.31 25.97
CA THR A 249 25.70 -1.30 24.62
C THR A 249 25.54 -2.70 23.99
N THR A 250 25.87 -3.76 24.71
CA THR A 250 25.53 -5.14 24.33
C THR A 250 24.10 -5.52 24.72
N GLN A 251 23.51 -4.81 25.69
CA GLN A 251 22.15 -5.03 26.17
C GLN A 251 21.15 -4.11 25.46
N PHE A 252 19.96 -4.67 25.17
CA PHE A 252 18.85 -3.89 24.65
C PHE A 252 18.19 -3.08 25.77
N HIS A 253 17.68 -1.91 25.40
CA HIS A 253 16.87 -1.07 26.25
C HIS A 253 15.57 -0.72 25.53
N SER A 254 14.49 -0.56 26.28
CA SER A 254 13.21 -0.11 25.73
C SER A 254 12.86 1.28 26.25
N VAL A 255 12.23 2.11 25.44
CA VAL A 255 11.78 3.46 25.80
C VAL A 255 10.26 3.52 25.82
N ASP A 256 9.69 4.39 26.65
CA ASP A 256 8.26 4.58 26.83
C ASP A 256 7.65 5.54 25.79
N PHE A 257 8.49 6.29 25.07
CA PHE A 257 8.13 7.19 23.97
C PHE A 257 9.14 7.05 22.80
N PRO A 258 8.75 7.29 21.54
CA PRO A 258 9.68 7.20 20.40
C PRO A 258 10.98 7.98 20.62
N ALA A 259 12.11 7.36 20.26
CA ALA A 259 13.43 7.89 20.58
C ALA A 259 13.79 9.18 19.83
N SER A 260 13.17 9.44 18.68
CA SER A 260 13.44 10.62 17.87
C SER A 260 12.21 11.08 17.08
N GLY A 261 12.20 12.36 16.71
CA GLY A 261 11.25 12.91 15.73
C GLY A 261 11.83 12.86 14.32
N TYR A 262 10.96 12.67 13.33
CA TYR A 262 11.30 12.64 11.91
C TYR A 262 12.00 13.94 11.49
N GLY A 263 13.07 13.83 10.70
CA GLY A 263 13.86 14.99 10.23
C GLY A 263 14.79 15.64 11.27
N THR A 264 14.71 15.27 12.56
CA THR A 264 15.54 15.85 13.63
C THR A 264 17.00 15.41 13.57
N GLU A 265 17.90 16.18 14.21
CA GLU A 265 19.31 15.79 14.33
C GLU A 265 19.52 14.55 15.20
N ALA A 266 18.66 14.34 16.21
CA ALA A 266 18.67 13.11 17.01
C ALA A 266 18.35 11.87 16.17
N MET A 267 17.42 11.97 15.22
CA MET A 267 17.14 10.90 14.25
C MET A 267 18.35 10.63 13.37
N LYS A 268 18.95 11.68 12.77
CA LYS A 268 20.04 11.52 11.78
C LYS A 268 21.33 11.01 12.42
N SER A 269 21.76 11.65 13.50
CA SER A 269 23.09 11.44 14.11
C SER A 269 23.06 10.50 15.31
N GLY A 270 21.88 10.23 15.88
CA GLY A 270 21.75 9.48 17.12
C GLY A 270 22.18 10.29 18.34
N TYR A 271 22.09 9.68 19.52
CA TYR A 271 22.52 10.27 20.77
C TYR A 271 22.80 9.21 21.84
N MET A 272 23.50 9.63 22.89
CA MET A 272 23.66 8.85 24.11
C MET A 272 23.31 9.73 25.31
N ASN A 273 22.52 9.21 26.24
CA ASN A 273 22.24 9.85 27.52
C ASN A 273 22.54 8.88 28.68
N ASP A 274 22.14 9.25 29.90
CA ASP A 274 22.44 8.48 31.11
C ASP A 274 21.79 7.08 31.14
N SER A 275 20.84 6.77 30.27
CA SER A 275 20.10 5.49 30.22
C SER A 275 20.22 4.75 28.90
N VAL A 276 20.19 5.47 27.77
CA VAL A 276 20.11 4.86 26.44
C VAL A 276 21.20 5.34 25.49
N TYR A 277 21.62 4.42 24.63
CA TYR A 277 22.32 4.70 23.39
C TYR A 277 21.39 4.43 22.21
N VAL A 278 21.18 5.46 21.39
CA VAL A 278 20.34 5.42 20.19
C VAL A 278 21.23 5.67 18.98
N LYS A 279 21.39 4.65 18.12
CA LYS A 279 22.10 4.79 16.84
C LYS A 279 21.28 5.67 15.89
N GLY A 280 21.95 6.61 15.23
CA GLY A 280 21.35 7.46 14.21
C GLY A 280 20.94 6.66 12.97
N LEU A 281 19.82 7.04 12.37
CA LEU A 281 19.26 6.42 11.16
C LEU A 281 19.87 7.01 9.87
N GLY A 282 20.51 8.19 9.97
CA GLY A 282 21.12 8.90 8.86
C GLY A 282 20.16 9.79 8.08
N ASP A 283 20.61 10.25 6.92
CA ASP A 283 19.83 11.09 6.01
C ASP A 283 18.70 10.27 5.34
N PRO A 284 17.43 10.74 5.32
CA PRO A 284 16.35 10.08 4.59
C PRO A 284 16.59 9.97 3.07
N ASN A 285 17.48 10.81 2.52
CA ASN A 285 17.92 10.78 1.12
C ASN A 285 19.26 10.04 0.93
N ALA A 286 19.73 9.25 1.90
CA ALA A 286 20.87 8.36 1.72
C ALA A 286 20.73 7.53 0.43
N ILE A 287 21.85 7.19 -0.21
CA ILE A 287 21.80 6.54 -1.52
C ILE A 287 21.17 5.13 -1.46
N GLU A 288 21.26 4.46 -0.31
CA GLU A 288 20.61 3.18 -0.02
C GLU A 288 19.09 3.29 0.21
N ALA A 289 18.58 4.49 0.46
CA ALA A 289 17.16 4.74 0.70
C ALA A 289 16.44 5.05 -0.62
N PHE A 290 15.22 4.54 -0.83
CA PHE A 290 14.37 4.81 -2.01
C PHE A 290 15.18 4.96 -3.32
N SER A 291 15.77 3.86 -3.77
CA SER A 291 16.73 3.87 -4.87
C SER A 291 16.70 2.60 -5.70
N VAL A 292 17.32 2.65 -6.87
CA VAL A 292 17.59 1.50 -7.73
C VAL A 292 19.09 1.25 -7.80
N PHE A 293 19.51 0.01 -7.58
CA PHE A 293 20.90 -0.41 -7.76
C PHE A 293 20.99 -1.25 -9.03
N ALA A 294 22.00 -0.97 -9.86
CA ALA A 294 22.36 -1.77 -11.02
C ALA A 294 23.56 -2.65 -10.68
N ILE A 295 23.50 -3.92 -11.06
CA ILE A 295 24.53 -4.92 -10.81
C ILE A 295 24.93 -5.53 -12.15
N ASP A 296 26.23 -5.51 -12.45
CA ASP A 296 26.79 -6.19 -13.62
C ASP A 296 26.94 -7.69 -13.35
N LEU A 297 26.61 -8.52 -14.35
CA LEU A 297 26.63 -9.98 -14.30
C LEU A 297 27.64 -10.61 -15.28
N THR A 298 28.45 -9.79 -15.97
CA THR A 298 29.39 -10.30 -16.98
C THR A 298 30.60 -11.00 -16.37
N GLU A 299 30.96 -10.62 -15.15
CA GLU A 299 31.97 -11.26 -14.32
C GLU A 299 31.40 -11.61 -12.92
N THR A 300 32.18 -11.37 -11.86
CA THR A 300 31.67 -11.47 -10.48
C THR A 300 30.59 -10.40 -10.27
N PRO A 301 29.38 -10.78 -9.84
CA PRO A 301 28.28 -9.84 -9.65
C PRO A 301 28.66 -8.63 -8.80
N THR A 302 28.62 -7.43 -9.39
CA THR A 302 29.12 -6.20 -8.75
C THR A 302 28.17 -5.02 -8.98
N VAL A 303 27.88 -4.25 -7.93
CA VAL A 303 27.08 -3.02 -8.04
C VAL A 303 27.85 -1.97 -8.86
N THR A 304 27.30 -1.55 -9.99
CA THR A 304 27.91 -0.56 -10.90
C THR A 304 27.27 0.81 -10.82
N ALA A 305 25.99 0.89 -10.42
CA ALA A 305 25.30 2.15 -10.23
C ALA A 305 24.30 2.12 -9.07
N LYS A 306 24.05 3.29 -8.48
CA LYS A 306 23.05 3.54 -7.45
C LYS A 306 22.28 4.81 -7.81
N ILE A 307 20.97 4.73 -7.92
CA ILE A 307 20.16 5.71 -8.64
C ILE A 307 18.96 6.10 -7.77
N LYS A 308 18.81 7.39 -7.46
CA LYS A 308 17.62 7.90 -6.78
C LYS A 308 16.45 8.03 -7.76
N THR A 309 15.26 7.67 -7.30
CA THR A 309 14.02 7.70 -8.09
C THR A 309 12.97 8.59 -7.42
N GLY A 310 11.99 9.04 -8.20
CA GLY A 310 10.89 9.87 -7.73
C GLY A 310 11.34 11.18 -7.07
N HIS A 311 10.56 11.67 -6.12
CA HIS A 311 10.84 12.89 -5.38
C HIS A 311 11.72 12.61 -4.15
N LEU A 312 12.69 13.48 -3.92
CA LEU A 312 13.52 13.45 -2.71
C LEU A 312 12.74 14.03 -1.54
N VAL A 313 12.98 13.51 -0.34
CA VAL A 313 12.46 14.09 0.90
C VAL A 313 12.98 15.53 1.02
N GLY A 314 12.08 16.47 1.29
CA GLY A 314 12.36 17.91 1.37
C GLY A 314 12.32 18.65 0.02
N ALA A 315 12.18 17.96 -1.12
CA ALA A 315 12.01 18.62 -2.41
C ALA A 315 10.69 19.40 -2.45
N LEU A 316 10.69 20.61 -3.03
CA LEU A 316 9.47 21.40 -3.18
C LEU A 316 8.63 20.87 -4.33
N ILE A 317 7.50 20.24 -4.00
CA ILE A 317 6.50 19.75 -4.94
C ILE A 317 5.25 20.61 -4.76
N GLU A 318 4.84 21.33 -5.82
CA GLU A 318 3.67 22.23 -5.77
C GLU A 318 3.73 23.27 -4.63
N GLY A 319 4.95 23.66 -4.24
CA GLY A 319 5.18 24.65 -3.18
C GLY A 319 5.22 24.10 -1.76
N ILE A 320 5.05 22.78 -1.56
CA ILE A 320 5.21 22.12 -0.27
C ILE A 320 6.43 21.19 -0.28
N PRO A 321 7.23 21.14 0.80
CA PRO A 321 8.32 20.18 0.90
C PRO A 321 7.73 18.76 1.01
N ALA A 322 8.26 17.84 0.21
CA ALA A 322 7.90 16.43 0.31
C ALA A 322 8.32 15.88 1.68
N VAL A 323 7.40 15.24 2.38
CA VAL A 323 7.66 14.60 3.68
C VAL A 323 8.05 13.15 3.46
N GLY A 324 7.24 12.42 2.69
CA GLY A 324 7.49 11.06 2.28
C GLY A 324 8.51 10.90 1.14
N GLY A 325 9.08 9.70 1.04
CA GLY A 325 9.91 9.30 -0.09
C GLY A 325 9.11 8.74 -1.27
N ALA A 326 9.81 8.24 -2.28
CA ALA A 326 9.21 7.80 -3.54
C ALA A 326 8.57 6.39 -3.50
N SER A 327 9.03 5.51 -2.61
CA SER A 327 8.65 4.09 -2.57
C SER A 327 8.86 3.37 -3.92
N PRO A 328 10.10 3.24 -4.43
CA PRO A 328 10.35 2.50 -5.65
C PRO A 328 10.14 1.01 -5.42
N ASN A 329 9.26 0.39 -6.21
CA ASN A 329 8.82 -0.97 -5.99
C ASN A 329 9.08 -1.91 -7.18
N SER A 330 8.17 -2.05 -8.14
CA SER A 330 8.37 -2.88 -9.32
C SER A 330 9.27 -2.21 -10.35
N ILE A 331 9.94 -3.06 -11.13
CA ILE A 331 10.98 -2.64 -12.05
C ILE A 331 10.98 -3.55 -13.28
N VAL A 332 11.10 -2.97 -14.48
CA VAL A 332 11.20 -3.69 -15.76
C VAL A 332 12.19 -3.00 -16.68
N ALA A 333 12.90 -3.76 -17.51
CA ALA A 333 13.92 -3.24 -18.42
C ALA A 333 13.62 -3.55 -19.89
N THR A 334 13.84 -2.55 -20.73
CA THR A 334 13.95 -2.61 -22.19
C THR A 334 15.43 -2.62 -22.58
N ASP A 335 15.73 -2.64 -23.87
CA ASP A 335 17.10 -2.56 -24.38
C ASP A 335 17.75 -1.19 -24.10
N GLN A 336 16.96 -0.17 -23.74
CA GLN A 336 17.41 1.22 -23.58
C GLN A 336 17.10 1.84 -22.21
N TYR A 337 15.99 1.43 -21.60
CA TYR A 337 15.46 2.01 -20.38
C TYR A 337 15.08 0.98 -19.32
N VAL A 338 15.28 1.33 -18.05
CA VAL A 338 14.61 0.69 -16.90
C VAL A 338 13.47 1.59 -16.44
N PHE A 339 12.28 1.03 -16.26
CA PHE A 339 11.10 1.68 -15.71
C PHE A 339 10.88 1.24 -14.28
N VAL A 340 10.59 2.18 -13.39
CA VAL A 340 10.44 1.94 -11.95
C VAL A 340 9.19 2.66 -11.46
N SER A 341 8.26 1.94 -10.84
CA SER A 341 7.08 2.52 -10.20
C SER A 341 7.44 3.16 -8.86
N ASN A 342 6.96 4.38 -8.60
CA ASN A 342 7.11 5.08 -7.33
C ASN A 342 5.74 5.17 -6.65
N GLY A 343 5.45 4.25 -5.73
CA GLY A 343 4.13 4.03 -5.14
C GLY A 343 3.52 5.24 -4.41
N THR A 344 4.37 6.12 -3.88
CA THR A 344 3.94 7.29 -3.08
C THR A 344 3.87 8.59 -3.91
N ASN A 345 4.48 8.63 -5.10
CA ASN A 345 4.53 9.83 -5.95
C ASN A 345 3.67 9.74 -7.22
N ASP A 346 2.92 8.64 -7.42
CA ASP A 346 2.04 8.41 -8.57
C ASP A 346 2.71 8.61 -9.94
N ASN A 347 3.95 8.13 -10.07
CA ASN A 347 4.72 8.27 -11.31
C ASN A 347 5.70 7.12 -11.55
N ILE A 348 6.19 7.05 -12.78
CA ILE A 348 7.23 6.11 -13.22
C ILE A 348 8.54 6.86 -13.45
N SER A 349 9.63 6.42 -12.83
CA SER A 349 10.99 6.85 -13.18
C SER A 349 11.49 6.08 -14.40
N VAL A 350 12.06 6.78 -15.38
CA VAL A 350 12.71 6.19 -16.56
C VAL A 350 14.22 6.38 -16.45
N ILE A 351 14.95 5.29 -16.26
CA ILE A 351 16.40 5.26 -16.12
C ILE A 351 17.00 4.85 -17.45
N SER A 352 18.01 5.57 -17.94
CA SER A 352 18.78 5.15 -19.13
C SER A 352 19.78 4.05 -18.77
N LEU A 353 19.80 2.95 -19.53
CA LEU A 353 20.81 1.87 -19.38
C LEU A 353 22.23 2.34 -19.70
N GLU A 354 22.36 3.30 -20.63
CA GLU A 354 23.65 3.86 -21.04
C GLU A 354 24.25 4.76 -19.94
N LYS A 355 23.40 5.57 -19.29
CA LYS A 355 23.83 6.62 -18.36
C LYS A 355 23.66 6.28 -16.89
N ASP A 356 22.95 5.19 -16.59
CA ASP A 356 22.56 4.79 -15.24
C ASP A 356 22.00 5.96 -14.41
N THR A 357 21.13 6.77 -15.03
CA THR A 357 20.48 7.94 -14.42
C THR A 357 19.04 8.08 -14.87
N VAL A 358 18.19 8.67 -14.01
CA VAL A 358 16.82 9.04 -14.38
C VAL A 358 16.85 10.16 -15.42
N ILE A 359 16.29 9.88 -16.60
CA ILE A 359 16.19 10.85 -17.70
C ILE A 359 14.79 11.44 -17.86
N LYS A 360 13.78 10.79 -17.30
CA LYS A 360 12.38 11.19 -17.42
C LYS A 360 11.57 10.65 -16.24
N THR A 361 10.52 11.37 -15.89
CA THR A 361 9.45 10.89 -15.01
C THR A 361 8.13 11.00 -15.76
N ILE A 362 7.32 9.94 -15.69
CA ILE A 362 6.00 9.84 -16.33
C ILE A 362 4.92 9.91 -15.25
N PRO A 363 4.15 11.01 -15.15
CA PRO A 363 3.06 11.10 -14.19
C PRO A 363 1.87 10.24 -14.62
N LEU A 364 1.23 9.55 -13.67
CA LEU A 364 0.08 8.65 -13.92
C LEU A 364 -1.25 9.34 -13.60
N ILE A 365 -1.41 10.58 -14.07
CA ILE A 365 -2.60 11.39 -13.76
C ILE A 365 -3.74 10.97 -14.70
N PRO A 366 -4.84 10.36 -14.20
CA PRO A 366 -5.92 9.87 -15.06
C PRO A 366 -6.80 10.99 -15.60
N GLU A 367 -6.83 12.14 -14.92
CA GLU A 367 -7.69 13.27 -15.25
C GLU A 367 -7.08 14.58 -14.73
N ALA A 368 -7.08 15.63 -15.55
CA ALA A 368 -6.43 16.91 -15.23
C ALA A 368 -6.97 17.58 -13.96
N ARG A 369 -8.26 17.39 -13.66
CA ARG A 369 -8.90 17.88 -12.41
C ARG A 369 -8.31 17.24 -11.14
N LEU A 370 -7.64 16.10 -11.27
CA LEU A 370 -7.08 15.33 -10.15
C LEU A 370 -5.57 15.55 -9.94
N LYS A 371 -4.91 16.36 -10.76
CA LYS A 371 -3.43 16.50 -10.76
C LYS A 371 -2.78 16.83 -9.40
N HIS A 372 -3.53 17.44 -8.48
CA HIS A 372 -3.07 17.84 -7.15
C HIS A 372 -3.32 16.77 -6.07
N PHE A 373 -4.02 15.70 -6.41
CA PHE A 373 -4.26 14.58 -5.51
C PHE A 373 -3.22 13.49 -5.75
N ARG A 374 -3.04 12.65 -4.73
CA ARG A 374 -2.25 11.42 -4.79
C ARG A 374 -3.11 10.24 -4.37
N GLY A 375 -2.70 9.04 -4.75
CA GLY A 375 -3.40 7.79 -4.46
C GLY A 375 -3.67 6.93 -5.70
N VAL A 376 -2.87 7.06 -6.78
CA VAL A 376 -2.87 6.11 -7.90
C VAL A 376 -2.15 4.81 -7.49
N ILE A 377 -1.09 4.92 -6.69
CA ILE A 377 -0.34 3.80 -6.08
C ILE A 377 0.15 2.81 -7.15
N PRO A 378 1.09 3.23 -8.03
CA PRO A 378 1.66 2.33 -9.03
C PRO A 378 2.42 1.20 -8.36
N PHE A 379 2.07 -0.03 -8.72
CA PHE A 379 2.62 -1.24 -8.12
C PHE A 379 3.27 -2.14 -9.17
N GLY A 380 2.53 -3.06 -9.80
CA GLY A 380 3.06 -3.97 -10.83
C GLY A 380 3.38 -3.29 -12.16
N LEU A 381 4.44 -3.75 -12.86
CA LEU A 381 4.82 -3.28 -14.19
C LEU A 381 4.98 -4.45 -15.16
N ALA A 382 4.58 -4.26 -16.42
CA ALA A 382 4.81 -5.23 -17.49
C ALA A 382 5.10 -4.53 -18.83
N LEU A 383 5.99 -5.11 -19.63
CA LEU A 383 6.29 -4.62 -20.98
C LEU A 383 5.57 -5.47 -22.02
N SER A 384 5.11 -4.84 -23.11
CA SER A 384 4.76 -5.59 -24.31
C SER A 384 6.00 -6.30 -24.88
N PRO A 385 5.84 -7.47 -25.54
CA PRO A 385 6.97 -8.21 -26.12
C PRO A 385 7.81 -7.42 -27.12
N ASP A 386 7.19 -6.43 -27.79
CA ASP A 386 7.86 -5.54 -28.74
C ASP A 386 8.49 -4.29 -28.09
N GLN A 387 8.45 -4.19 -26.75
CA GLN A 387 8.98 -3.08 -25.96
C GLN A 387 8.39 -1.69 -26.32
N LYS A 388 7.19 -1.63 -26.90
CA LYS A 388 6.53 -0.35 -27.26
C LYS A 388 5.51 0.15 -26.24
N ARG A 389 5.01 -0.74 -25.38
CA ARG A 389 4.03 -0.42 -24.33
C ARG A 389 4.56 -0.85 -22.97
N LEU A 390 4.35 0.02 -21.98
CA LEU A 390 4.48 -0.30 -20.57
C LEU A 390 3.07 -0.30 -19.97
N TYR A 391 2.72 -1.37 -19.27
CA TYR A 391 1.48 -1.51 -18.51
C TYR A 391 1.79 -1.35 -17.02
N VAL A 392 0.99 -0.55 -16.33
CA VAL A 392 1.20 -0.18 -14.93
C VAL A 392 -0.04 -0.56 -14.13
N ALA A 393 0.06 -1.44 -13.14
CA ALA A 393 -1.03 -1.62 -12.17
C ALA A 393 -1.13 -0.38 -11.28
N GLU A 394 -2.30 0.25 -11.27
CA GLU A 394 -2.63 1.47 -10.54
C GLU A 394 -3.58 1.11 -9.40
N SER A 395 -2.99 0.59 -8.31
CA SER A 395 -3.70 -0.09 -7.23
C SER A 395 -4.79 0.77 -6.60
N GLY A 396 -4.49 2.06 -6.42
CA GLY A 396 -5.35 3.00 -5.70
C GLY A 396 -6.52 3.53 -6.52
N ILE A 397 -6.55 3.30 -7.83
CA ILE A 397 -7.68 3.65 -8.72
C ILE A 397 -8.23 2.45 -9.51
N ASN A 398 -7.88 1.22 -9.11
CA ASN A 398 -8.42 -0.02 -9.70
C ASN A 398 -8.30 -0.06 -11.22
N ALA A 399 -7.11 0.25 -11.73
CA ALA A 399 -6.85 0.32 -13.16
C ALA A 399 -5.49 -0.25 -13.57
N VAL A 400 -5.32 -0.44 -14.87
CA VAL A 400 -4.01 -0.56 -15.52
C VAL A 400 -3.78 0.62 -16.44
N GLY A 401 -2.76 1.43 -16.15
CA GLY A 401 -2.28 2.49 -17.03
C GLY A 401 -1.52 1.91 -18.24
N VAL A 402 -1.78 2.46 -19.42
CA VAL A 402 -1.11 2.09 -20.68
C VAL A 402 -0.18 3.23 -21.08
N VAL A 403 1.12 2.98 -21.14
CA VAL A 403 2.14 3.97 -21.47
C VAL A 403 2.80 3.63 -22.79
N ASP A 404 2.88 4.61 -23.68
CA ASP A 404 3.68 4.53 -24.89
C ASP A 404 5.14 4.83 -24.58
N ILE A 405 6.03 3.89 -24.91
CA ILE A 405 7.46 3.99 -24.56
C ILE A 405 8.20 4.96 -25.47
N GLU A 406 7.80 5.12 -26.73
CA GLU A 406 8.48 6.04 -27.65
C GLU A 406 8.27 7.50 -27.23
N THR A 407 7.03 7.86 -26.89
CA THR A 407 6.65 9.21 -26.51
C THR A 407 6.72 9.46 -25.01
N MET A 408 6.85 8.41 -24.20
CA MET A 408 6.85 8.44 -22.73
C MET A 408 5.58 9.09 -22.16
N LYS A 409 4.41 8.72 -22.71
CA LYS A 409 3.10 9.27 -22.35
C LYS A 409 2.12 8.17 -21.97
N VAL A 410 1.28 8.47 -20.98
CA VAL A 410 0.09 7.66 -20.69
C VAL A 410 -0.92 7.86 -21.84
N LEU A 411 -1.36 6.75 -22.44
CA LEU A 411 -2.35 6.69 -23.50
C LEU A 411 -3.78 6.51 -22.95
N GLY A 412 -3.91 5.86 -21.80
CA GLY A 412 -5.20 5.64 -21.15
C GLY A 412 -5.12 4.60 -20.03
N HIS A 413 -6.29 4.26 -19.48
CA HIS A 413 -6.44 3.42 -18.30
C HIS A 413 -7.49 2.34 -18.55
N LEU A 414 -7.23 1.12 -18.08
CA LEU A 414 -8.09 -0.05 -18.24
C LEU A 414 -8.70 -0.44 -16.88
N PRO A 415 -10.03 -0.65 -16.75
CA PRO A 415 -10.63 -0.96 -15.45
C PRO A 415 -10.33 -2.41 -15.01
N THR A 416 -10.06 -2.57 -13.72
CA THR A 416 -9.69 -3.85 -13.11
C THR A 416 -10.58 -4.25 -11.93
N GLY A 417 -10.27 -5.39 -11.32
CA GLY A 417 -10.69 -5.72 -9.97
C GLY A 417 -10.05 -4.79 -8.94
N TRP A 418 -10.44 -4.93 -7.67
CA TRP A 418 -9.93 -4.10 -6.59
C TRP A 418 -8.47 -4.42 -6.28
N PHE A 419 -7.65 -3.37 -6.27
CA PHE A 419 -6.23 -3.38 -5.92
C PHE A 419 -5.39 -4.28 -6.85
N PRO A 420 -5.24 -3.91 -8.15
CA PRO A 420 -4.33 -4.62 -9.06
C PRO A 420 -2.90 -4.57 -8.53
N SER A 421 -2.26 -5.72 -8.34
CA SER A 421 -0.94 -5.86 -7.70
C SER A 421 0.17 -6.17 -8.70
N LYS A 422 -0.09 -7.04 -9.67
CA LYS A 422 0.85 -7.46 -10.72
C LYS A 422 0.14 -7.55 -12.07
N VAL A 423 0.89 -7.30 -13.13
CA VAL A 423 0.44 -7.38 -14.53
C VAL A 423 1.46 -8.21 -15.29
N GLU A 424 1.00 -9.01 -16.23
CA GLU A 424 1.81 -9.76 -17.19
C GLU A 424 1.20 -9.62 -18.59
N VAL A 425 2.06 -9.63 -19.62
CA VAL A 425 1.63 -9.58 -21.02
C VAL A 425 1.88 -10.95 -21.65
N SER A 426 0.90 -11.48 -22.40
CA SER A 426 1.10 -12.71 -23.14
C SER A 426 2.22 -12.57 -24.18
N ARG A 427 2.94 -13.65 -24.47
CA ARG A 427 4.09 -13.63 -25.40
C ARG A 427 3.74 -13.16 -26.82
N ASP A 428 2.50 -13.39 -27.26
CA ASP A 428 2.00 -12.92 -28.55
C ASP A 428 1.57 -11.44 -28.54
N GLY A 429 1.64 -10.77 -27.37
CA GLY A 429 1.30 -9.36 -27.20
C GLY A 429 -0.20 -9.08 -27.30
N LYS A 430 -1.07 -10.08 -27.17
CA LYS A 430 -2.52 -9.94 -27.38
C LYS A 430 -3.36 -9.90 -26.11
N HIS A 431 -2.84 -10.34 -24.98
CA HIS A 431 -3.58 -10.45 -23.72
C HIS A 431 -2.82 -9.84 -22.56
N LEU A 432 -3.58 -9.26 -21.64
CA LEU A 432 -3.12 -8.89 -20.30
C LEU A 432 -3.66 -9.89 -19.28
N VAL A 433 -2.80 -10.20 -18.32
CA VAL A 433 -3.14 -11.02 -17.16
C VAL A 433 -2.81 -10.20 -15.92
N ILE A 434 -3.80 -9.95 -15.09
CA ILE A 434 -3.71 -8.99 -13.98
C ILE A 434 -4.10 -9.71 -12.70
N SER A 435 -3.27 -9.63 -11.68
CA SER A 435 -3.63 -10.07 -10.34
C SER A 435 -4.26 -8.92 -9.57
N ASN A 436 -5.45 -9.13 -9.03
CA ASN A 436 -6.14 -8.16 -8.16
C ASN A 436 -6.16 -8.71 -6.73
N ALA A 437 -5.47 -8.03 -5.81
CA ALA A 437 -5.24 -8.51 -4.46
C ALA A 437 -6.55 -8.64 -3.65
N LYS A 438 -7.47 -7.69 -3.83
CA LYS A 438 -8.74 -7.61 -3.07
C LYS A 438 -9.95 -8.06 -3.89
N GLY A 439 -9.77 -8.35 -5.19
CA GLY A 439 -10.79 -8.93 -6.06
C GLY A 439 -12.06 -8.08 -6.14
N PHE A 440 -13.16 -8.57 -5.56
CA PHE A 440 -14.43 -7.81 -5.45
C PHE A 440 -14.75 -7.40 -3.99
N GLY A 441 -13.83 -7.60 -3.06
CA GLY A 441 -14.04 -7.44 -1.62
C GLY A 441 -14.65 -8.67 -0.94
N SER A 442 -14.73 -8.65 0.38
CA SER A 442 -15.31 -9.72 1.20
C SER A 442 -16.84 -9.69 1.27
N GLY A 443 -17.44 -8.52 1.10
CA GLY A 443 -18.86 -8.29 1.39
C GLY A 443 -19.19 -8.39 2.89
N PRO A 444 -20.49 -8.36 3.27
CA PRO A 444 -20.91 -8.55 4.65
C PRO A 444 -20.44 -9.90 5.20
N ASN A 445 -19.88 -9.89 6.41
CA ASN A 445 -19.27 -11.06 7.06
C ASN A 445 -20.01 -11.51 8.34
N GLY A 446 -21.28 -11.10 8.48
CA GLY A 446 -22.13 -11.42 9.62
C GLY A 446 -23.58 -11.04 9.34
N GLY A 447 -24.46 -11.26 10.32
CA GLY A 447 -25.88 -10.93 10.21
C GLY A 447 -26.71 -12.05 9.59
N GLN A 448 -28.01 -11.81 9.46
CA GLN A 448 -28.96 -12.84 8.98
C GLN A 448 -28.69 -13.31 7.54
N SER A 449 -28.05 -12.47 6.74
CA SER A 449 -27.78 -12.74 5.32
C SER A 449 -26.43 -13.44 5.07
N PHE A 450 -25.59 -13.57 6.09
CA PHE A 450 -24.29 -14.22 5.99
C PHE A 450 -24.35 -15.68 6.43
N GLN A 451 -23.89 -16.58 5.55
CA GLN A 451 -23.74 -18.00 5.86
C GLN A 451 -22.26 -18.29 6.14
N ILE A 452 -21.97 -18.80 7.34
CA ILE A 452 -20.59 -19.10 7.72
C ILE A 452 -20.07 -20.33 6.95
N GLY A 453 -19.08 -20.09 6.10
CA GLY A 453 -18.35 -21.13 5.38
C GLY A 453 -17.17 -21.69 6.19
N PRO A 454 -16.42 -22.66 5.61
CA PRO A 454 -15.24 -23.22 6.25
C PRO A 454 -14.08 -22.21 6.45
N GLU A 455 -14.10 -21.08 5.73
CA GLU A 455 -13.22 -19.92 5.93
C GLU A 455 -13.50 -19.13 7.21
N GLY A 456 -14.67 -19.33 7.84
CA GLY A 456 -15.14 -18.54 8.97
C GLY A 456 -15.70 -17.17 8.53
N SER A 457 -15.58 -16.17 9.40
CA SER A 457 -16.14 -14.81 9.19
C SER A 457 -15.07 -13.70 9.15
N TYR A 458 -13.79 -14.06 9.29
CA TYR A 458 -12.72 -13.08 9.33
C TYR A 458 -12.43 -12.55 7.91
N ILE A 459 -12.43 -11.23 7.74
CA ILE A 459 -12.36 -10.58 6.43
C ILE A 459 -11.11 -10.96 5.64
N GLY A 460 -9.96 -11.15 6.30
CA GLY A 460 -8.72 -11.57 5.65
C GLY A 460 -8.77 -12.97 5.03
N SER A 461 -9.71 -13.82 5.46
CA SER A 461 -9.98 -15.14 4.85
C SER A 461 -11.02 -15.09 3.74
N LEU A 462 -11.94 -14.12 3.83
CA LEU A 462 -13.09 -13.96 2.95
C LEU A 462 -12.78 -13.10 1.72
N MET A 463 -11.85 -12.17 1.83
CA MET A 463 -11.46 -11.26 0.74
C MET A 463 -10.61 -12.00 -0.30
N LYS A 464 -11.28 -12.70 -1.23
CA LYS A 464 -10.62 -13.45 -2.31
C LYS A 464 -10.02 -12.50 -3.34
N GLY A 465 -8.84 -12.86 -3.84
CA GLY A 465 -8.26 -12.20 -5.00
C GLY A 465 -8.85 -12.71 -6.32
N THR A 466 -8.40 -12.09 -7.42
CA THR A 466 -8.70 -12.59 -8.77
C THR A 466 -7.49 -12.51 -9.69
N VAL A 467 -7.42 -13.42 -10.66
CA VAL A 467 -6.65 -13.24 -11.89
C VAL A 467 -7.61 -12.83 -13.00
N GLN A 468 -7.48 -11.59 -13.45
CA GLN A 468 -8.22 -11.04 -14.56
C GLN A 468 -7.47 -11.28 -15.88
N VAL A 469 -8.16 -11.76 -16.90
CA VAL A 469 -7.60 -12.01 -18.23
C VAL A 469 -8.43 -11.27 -19.26
N LEU A 470 -7.79 -10.42 -20.06
CA LEU A 470 -8.43 -9.63 -21.11
C LEU A 470 -7.58 -9.60 -22.37
N ALA A 471 -8.22 -9.42 -23.53
CA ALA A 471 -7.53 -9.00 -24.73
C ALA A 471 -7.03 -7.56 -24.55
N ILE A 472 -5.83 -7.27 -25.05
CA ILE A 472 -5.30 -5.90 -25.09
C ILE A 472 -6.18 -5.09 -26.06
N PRO A 473 -6.81 -4.00 -25.58
CA PRO A 473 -7.64 -3.16 -26.43
C PRO A 473 -6.79 -2.38 -27.43
N SER A 474 -7.41 -1.94 -28.53
CA SER A 474 -6.77 -1.02 -29.47
C SER A 474 -6.73 0.41 -28.92
N ASP A 475 -5.80 1.23 -29.44
CA ASP A 475 -5.58 2.59 -28.96
C ASP A 475 -6.85 3.47 -29.03
N ASP A 476 -7.74 3.26 -29.99
CA ASP A 476 -9.00 3.99 -30.14
C ASP A 476 -10.04 3.67 -29.06
N GLN A 477 -9.89 2.56 -28.34
CA GLN A 477 -10.76 2.20 -27.22
C GLN A 477 -10.29 2.82 -25.89
N LEU A 478 -9.03 3.27 -25.81
CA LEU A 478 -8.42 3.71 -24.55
C LEU A 478 -9.09 4.94 -23.95
N GLU A 479 -9.60 5.86 -24.77
CA GLU A 479 -10.32 7.04 -24.29
C GLU A 479 -11.61 6.64 -23.53
N GLN A 480 -12.41 5.75 -24.12
CA GLN A 480 -13.65 5.27 -23.50
C GLN A 480 -13.37 4.48 -22.21
N LEU A 481 -12.35 3.62 -22.22
CA LEU A 481 -11.98 2.83 -21.05
C LEU A 481 -11.41 3.71 -19.93
N THR A 482 -10.67 4.75 -20.27
CA THR A 482 -10.21 5.77 -19.30
C THR A 482 -11.40 6.48 -18.67
N GLN A 483 -12.39 6.86 -19.46
CA GLN A 483 -13.61 7.49 -18.94
C GLN A 483 -14.34 6.55 -17.96
N GLN A 484 -14.42 5.26 -18.26
CA GLN A 484 -14.98 4.27 -17.34
C GLN A 484 -14.19 4.18 -16.03
N VAL A 485 -12.84 4.19 -16.08
CA VAL A 485 -12.00 4.22 -14.88
C VAL A 485 -12.28 5.47 -14.04
N ILE A 486 -12.40 6.64 -14.68
CA ILE A 486 -12.72 7.89 -14.00
C ILE A 486 -14.09 7.79 -13.30
N GLU A 487 -15.13 7.33 -14.00
CA GLU A 487 -16.49 7.18 -13.47
C GLU A 487 -16.59 6.13 -12.36
N ASN A 488 -15.78 5.07 -12.43
CA ASN A 488 -15.69 4.06 -11.38
C ASN A 488 -15.09 4.60 -10.07
N ASN A 489 -14.24 5.63 -10.15
CA ASN A 489 -13.48 6.11 -8.99
C ASN A 489 -13.94 7.47 -8.47
N PHE A 490 -14.54 8.32 -9.31
CA PHE A 490 -14.78 9.71 -8.99
C PHE A 490 -16.11 10.22 -9.58
N SER A 491 -16.81 11.04 -8.81
CA SER A 491 -17.86 11.94 -9.30
C SER A 491 -17.39 13.38 -9.18
N PHE A 492 -17.69 14.20 -10.19
CA PHE A 492 -17.26 15.60 -10.23
C PHE A 492 -18.46 16.53 -10.34
N ALA A 493 -18.50 17.53 -9.47
CA ALA A 493 -19.44 18.64 -9.55
C ALA A 493 -18.72 19.97 -9.31
N ARG A 494 -19.19 21.04 -9.93
CA ARG A 494 -18.69 22.39 -9.61
C ARG A 494 -19.20 22.79 -8.23
N SER A 495 -18.45 23.60 -7.49
CA SER A 495 -18.88 24.08 -6.16
C SER A 495 -20.17 24.91 -6.20
N SER A 496 -20.55 25.42 -7.37
CA SER A 496 -21.80 26.12 -7.66
C SER A 496 -22.96 25.21 -8.04
N ASP A 497 -22.74 23.90 -8.15
CA ASP A 497 -23.75 22.93 -8.58
C ASP A 497 -24.93 22.86 -7.58
N PRO A 498 -26.18 22.78 -8.07
CA PRO A 498 -27.36 22.63 -7.22
C PRO A 498 -27.29 21.49 -6.19
N VAL A 499 -26.52 20.42 -6.46
CA VAL A 499 -26.33 19.31 -5.51
C VAL A 499 -25.78 19.77 -4.15
N PHE A 500 -25.06 20.89 -4.10
CA PHE A 500 -24.50 21.45 -2.87
C PHE A 500 -25.38 22.51 -2.19
N GLN A 501 -26.56 22.83 -2.72
CA GLN A 501 -27.44 23.84 -2.10
C GLN A 501 -27.82 23.50 -0.65
N GLY A 502 -28.03 22.22 -0.35
CA GLY A 502 -28.29 21.75 1.02
C GLY A 502 -27.15 22.00 2.00
N ARG A 503 -25.95 22.35 1.52
CA ARG A 503 -24.76 22.63 2.36
C ARG A 503 -24.52 24.11 2.64
N GLN A 504 -25.36 25.03 2.15
CA GLN A 504 -25.13 26.48 2.30
C GLN A 504 -24.92 26.94 3.76
N ASN A 505 -25.57 26.30 4.72
CA ASN A 505 -25.43 26.59 6.15
C ASN A 505 -24.75 25.45 6.94
N ASN A 506 -24.04 24.56 6.24
CA ASN A 506 -23.34 23.46 6.90
C ASN A 506 -22.18 24.01 7.74
N PRO A 507 -22.05 23.63 9.01
CA PRO A 507 -20.92 24.07 9.85
C PRO A 507 -19.57 23.60 9.32
N ILE A 508 -19.53 22.58 8.46
CA ILE A 508 -18.33 22.11 7.75
C ILE A 508 -18.37 22.67 6.31
N PRO A 509 -17.44 23.59 5.96
CA PRO A 509 -17.34 24.15 4.62
C PRO A 509 -17.21 23.05 3.55
N LEU A 510 -17.72 23.30 2.35
CA LEU A 510 -17.63 22.35 1.23
C LEU A 510 -16.17 22.05 0.85
N TYR A 511 -15.30 23.05 0.98
CA TYR A 511 -13.86 22.96 0.78
C TYR A 511 -13.15 23.97 1.70
N PRO A 512 -11.85 23.80 1.97
CA PRO A 512 -11.09 24.71 2.82
C PRO A 512 -11.21 26.17 2.34
N GLY A 513 -11.55 27.07 3.27
CA GLY A 513 -11.69 28.50 2.98
C GLY A 513 -13.01 28.95 2.33
N ALA A 514 -13.92 28.03 1.97
CA ALA A 514 -15.22 28.40 1.36
C ALA A 514 -16.07 29.29 2.29
N THR A 515 -16.15 28.93 3.58
CA THR A 515 -16.85 29.69 4.63
C THR A 515 -16.12 29.52 5.96
N SER A 516 -16.42 30.39 6.93
CA SER A 516 -15.92 30.24 8.29
C SER A 516 -16.74 29.19 9.04
N SER A 517 -16.09 28.16 9.59
CA SER A 517 -16.76 27.19 10.44
C SER A 517 -17.03 27.76 11.83
N PRO A 518 -18.24 27.57 12.40
CA PRO A 518 -18.50 27.89 13.80
C PRO A 518 -17.79 26.90 14.76
N ILE A 519 -17.32 25.76 14.27
CA ILE A 519 -16.63 24.73 15.07
C ILE A 519 -15.27 25.29 15.53
N LYS A 520 -15.04 25.28 16.85
CA LYS A 520 -13.77 25.74 17.46
C LYS A 520 -12.87 24.61 17.92
N HIS A 521 -13.47 23.49 18.28
CA HIS A 521 -12.76 22.31 18.79
C HIS A 521 -13.33 21.06 18.15
N ILE A 522 -12.44 20.12 17.82
CA ILE A 522 -12.78 18.78 17.37
C ILE A 522 -12.15 17.83 18.38
N VAL A 523 -12.97 16.94 18.94
CA VAL A 523 -12.49 15.84 19.77
C VAL A 523 -12.62 14.58 18.93
N PHE A 524 -11.47 14.04 18.51
CA PHE A 524 -11.39 12.83 17.73
C PHE A 524 -11.03 11.65 18.64
N ILE A 525 -11.86 10.61 18.63
CA ILE A 525 -11.66 9.41 19.44
C ILE A 525 -11.72 8.21 18.49
N SER A 526 -10.57 7.53 18.32
CA SER A 526 -10.53 6.25 17.63
C SER A 526 -10.89 5.13 18.60
N LYS A 527 -11.74 4.20 18.15
CA LYS A 527 -12.01 2.95 18.84
C LYS A 527 -12.00 1.80 17.84
N GLU A 528 -11.23 0.78 18.17
CA GLU A 528 -10.89 -0.32 17.28
C GLU A 528 -11.61 -1.64 17.67
N ASN A 529 -11.43 -2.66 16.84
CA ASN A 529 -11.77 -4.07 17.07
C ASN A 529 -13.26 -4.42 17.16
N ARG A 530 -14.16 -3.55 16.69
CA ARG A 530 -15.60 -3.84 16.60
C ARG A 530 -16.20 -3.22 15.33
N THR A 531 -17.15 -3.93 14.74
CA THR A 531 -17.90 -3.45 13.57
C THR A 531 -19.08 -2.56 13.98
N TYR A 532 -19.64 -1.81 13.02
CA TYR A 532 -20.78 -0.92 13.25
C TYR A 532 -21.97 -1.68 13.85
N ASP A 533 -22.41 -2.77 13.22
CA ASP A 533 -23.61 -3.52 13.62
C ASP A 533 -23.47 -4.20 14.98
N GLU A 534 -22.25 -4.59 15.36
CA GLU A 534 -21.98 -5.18 16.67
C GLU A 534 -22.32 -4.25 17.84
N ILE A 535 -22.25 -2.93 17.63
CA ILE A 535 -22.54 -1.93 18.65
C ILE A 535 -23.87 -1.22 18.36
N PHE A 536 -24.06 -0.75 17.12
CA PHE A 536 -25.13 0.16 16.73
C PHE A 536 -26.23 -0.50 15.91
N GLY A 537 -26.19 -1.82 15.67
CA GLY A 537 -27.16 -2.54 14.85
C GLY A 537 -28.63 -2.39 15.30
N GLN A 538 -28.85 -2.07 16.58
CA GLN A 538 -30.19 -1.82 17.15
C GLN A 538 -30.65 -0.36 17.08
N ILE A 539 -29.79 0.57 16.68
CA ILE A 539 -30.13 2.00 16.60
C ILE A 539 -30.89 2.28 15.31
N GLY A 540 -32.20 2.58 15.41
CA GLY A 540 -33.08 2.82 14.26
C GLY A 540 -32.83 4.11 13.46
N LYS A 541 -31.75 4.85 13.74
CA LYS A 541 -31.33 6.03 12.95
C LYS A 541 -30.48 5.67 11.72
N GLY A 542 -30.04 4.42 11.61
CA GLY A 542 -29.32 3.88 10.44
C GLY A 542 -29.86 2.51 10.06
N LYS A 543 -29.27 1.91 9.03
CA LYS A 543 -29.56 0.61 8.46
C LYS A 543 -28.70 -0.48 9.12
N GLY A 544 -28.86 -0.65 10.42
CA GLY A 544 -28.14 -1.66 11.19
C GLY A 544 -28.82 -3.04 11.21
N ASP A 545 -28.04 -4.10 11.46
CA ASP A 545 -28.56 -5.45 11.76
C ASP A 545 -28.60 -5.71 13.28
N PRO A 546 -29.78 -5.69 13.92
CA PRO A 546 -29.89 -5.87 15.36
C PRO A 546 -29.54 -7.30 15.83
N THR A 547 -29.49 -8.29 14.93
CA THR A 547 -29.24 -9.68 15.31
C THR A 547 -27.80 -9.98 15.67
N ILE A 548 -26.88 -9.09 15.29
CA ILE A 548 -25.45 -9.21 15.59
C ILE A 548 -24.96 -8.14 16.56
N ALA A 549 -25.87 -7.38 17.18
CA ALA A 549 -25.56 -6.33 18.16
C ALA A 549 -25.08 -6.89 19.52
N ARG A 550 -23.95 -7.60 19.52
CA ARG A 550 -23.33 -8.26 20.69
C ARG A 550 -22.93 -7.29 21.79
N TYR A 551 -22.72 -6.03 21.45
CA TYR A 551 -22.34 -4.95 22.35
C TYR A 551 -23.45 -3.89 22.53
N GLY A 552 -24.65 -4.20 22.04
CA GLY A 552 -25.84 -3.37 22.13
C GLY A 552 -26.57 -3.48 23.47
N ILE A 553 -27.90 -3.29 23.40
CA ILE A 553 -28.87 -3.40 24.48
C ILE A 553 -29.41 -4.84 24.52
N GLY A 554 -29.57 -5.38 25.73
CA GLY A 554 -30.16 -6.70 25.96
C GLY A 554 -29.26 -7.87 25.54
N ALA A 555 -27.96 -7.63 25.42
CA ALA A 555 -26.99 -8.69 25.13
C ALA A 555 -26.79 -9.58 26.35
N SER A 556 -26.69 -10.89 26.12
CA SER A 556 -26.43 -11.87 27.16
C SER A 556 -25.20 -12.69 26.79
N PHE A 557 -24.27 -12.87 27.72
CA PHE A 557 -22.99 -13.51 27.46
C PHE A 557 -22.48 -14.28 28.69
N ARG A 558 -21.56 -15.21 28.44
CA ARG A 558 -20.96 -16.09 29.46
C ARG A 558 -19.45 -15.98 29.40
N ASN A 559 -18.79 -16.26 30.52
CA ASN A 559 -17.33 -16.47 30.49
C ASN A 559 -16.99 -17.75 29.71
N ASP A 560 -15.72 -17.91 29.31
CA ASP A 560 -15.27 -19.04 28.49
C ASP A 560 -15.55 -20.41 29.14
N ALA A 561 -15.41 -20.49 30.47
CA ALA A 561 -15.72 -21.69 31.25
C ALA A 561 -17.23 -22.00 31.35
N LYS A 562 -18.08 -21.09 30.87
CA LYS A 562 -19.55 -21.15 30.95
C LYS A 562 -20.10 -21.31 32.37
N THR A 563 -19.34 -20.88 33.36
CA THR A 563 -19.70 -20.92 34.79
C THR A 563 -20.49 -19.71 35.22
N ASP A 564 -20.23 -18.56 34.60
CA ASP A 564 -20.83 -17.26 34.93
C ASP A 564 -21.52 -16.67 33.72
N SER A 565 -22.63 -15.96 33.96
CA SER A 565 -23.44 -15.34 32.91
C SER A 565 -23.88 -13.94 33.32
N VAL A 566 -23.91 -13.05 32.34
CA VAL A 566 -24.61 -11.77 32.43
C VAL A 566 -25.76 -11.82 31.43
N GLU A 567 -26.97 -11.59 31.90
CA GLU A 567 -28.18 -11.63 31.08
C GLU A 567 -28.73 -10.21 30.89
N ASN A 568 -29.24 -9.93 29.68
CA ASN A 568 -29.92 -8.69 29.33
C ASN A 568 -29.13 -7.40 29.66
N ALA A 569 -27.82 -7.40 29.43
CA ALA A 569 -26.95 -6.25 29.67
C ALA A 569 -27.01 -5.22 28.53
N THR A 570 -26.82 -3.95 28.90
CA THR A 570 -26.40 -2.92 27.95
C THR A 570 -24.88 -2.81 28.03
N VAL A 571 -24.18 -3.23 26.98
CA VAL A 571 -22.72 -3.44 27.04
C VAL A 571 -21.94 -2.16 26.77
N MET A 572 -22.37 -1.35 25.80
CA MET A 572 -21.72 -0.08 25.47
C MET A 572 -22.64 1.14 25.72
N PRO A 573 -23.11 1.36 26.96
CA PRO A 573 -24.15 2.35 27.27
C PRO A 573 -23.80 3.77 26.84
N ASN A 574 -22.54 4.19 27.01
CA ASN A 574 -22.11 5.54 26.62
C ASN A 574 -22.13 5.75 25.09
N HIS A 575 -21.74 4.74 24.31
CA HIS A 575 -21.72 4.84 22.85
C HIS A 575 -23.14 4.88 22.30
N LEU A 576 -24.02 4.02 22.84
CA LEU A 576 -25.44 3.99 22.50
C LEU A 576 -26.12 5.32 22.85
N ALA A 577 -25.83 5.89 24.03
CA ALA A 577 -26.36 7.19 24.43
C ALA A 577 -25.90 8.32 23.51
N LEU A 578 -24.63 8.34 23.10
CA LEU A 578 -24.11 9.32 22.13
C LEU A 578 -24.80 9.17 20.76
N ALA A 579 -24.92 7.95 20.23
CA ALA A 579 -25.62 7.69 18.97
C ALA A 579 -27.12 8.09 19.01
N GLN A 580 -27.76 7.94 20.19
CA GLN A 580 -29.14 8.37 20.40
C GLN A 580 -29.28 9.89 20.53
N ALA A 581 -28.32 10.57 21.14
CA ALA A 581 -28.35 12.02 21.33
C ALA A 581 -27.94 12.79 20.06
N PHE A 582 -26.96 12.28 19.31
CA PHE A 582 -26.34 12.97 18.18
C PHE A 582 -26.61 12.29 16.84
N ALA A 583 -25.99 12.83 15.77
CA ALA A 583 -26.00 12.22 14.45
C ALA A 583 -25.11 10.96 14.43
N ILE A 584 -25.48 9.99 13.62
CA ILE A 584 -24.73 8.76 13.34
C ILE A 584 -24.68 8.55 11.83
N SER A 585 -23.57 8.00 11.34
CA SER A 585 -23.39 7.60 9.94
C SER A 585 -23.12 6.11 9.90
N ASP A 586 -23.89 5.38 9.11
CA ASP A 586 -23.84 3.93 8.90
C ASP A 586 -23.31 3.55 7.51
N ASN A 587 -23.33 4.50 6.56
CA ASN A 587 -22.71 4.37 5.25
C ASN A 587 -21.49 5.30 5.14
N PHE A 588 -20.42 4.93 5.83
CA PHE A 588 -19.17 5.69 5.85
C PHE A 588 -18.12 5.01 4.96
N TYR A 589 -17.67 5.70 3.92
CA TYR A 589 -16.70 5.15 2.98
C TYR A 589 -15.27 5.25 3.51
N VAL A 590 -14.59 4.11 3.55
CA VAL A 590 -13.21 3.96 4.02
C VAL A 590 -12.49 2.87 3.23
N ASP A 591 -11.20 3.06 2.97
CA ASP A 591 -10.33 2.10 2.30
C ASP A 591 -9.49 1.36 3.36
N SER A 592 -10.13 0.43 4.08
CA SER A 592 -9.52 -0.29 5.19
C SER A 592 -10.11 -1.68 5.36
N ASP A 593 -9.22 -2.64 5.58
CA ASP A 593 -9.56 -4.04 5.81
C ASP A 593 -9.43 -4.40 7.30
N VAL A 594 -8.35 -3.94 7.93
CA VAL A 594 -8.03 -4.21 9.33
C VAL A 594 -7.58 -2.94 10.04
N SER A 595 -7.11 -3.07 11.27
CA SER A 595 -6.72 -1.92 12.09
C SER A 595 -5.40 -1.29 11.66
N ALA A 596 -4.48 -2.08 11.11
CA ALA A 596 -3.17 -1.58 10.70
C ALA A 596 -3.32 -0.53 9.60
N ASP A 597 -3.89 -0.89 8.46
CA ASP A 597 -4.19 -0.01 7.33
C ASP A 597 -5.28 1.02 7.68
N GLY A 598 -6.33 0.62 8.41
CA GLY A 598 -7.39 1.54 8.85
C GLY A 598 -6.91 2.71 9.68
N HIS A 599 -5.95 2.49 10.57
CA HIS A 599 -5.38 3.57 11.34
C HIS A 599 -4.49 4.51 10.52
N ARG A 600 -3.88 4.08 9.40
CA ARG A 600 -3.20 5.00 8.47
C ARG A 600 -4.22 5.97 7.88
N TRP A 601 -5.37 5.45 7.47
CA TRP A 601 -6.44 6.26 6.93
C TRP A 601 -6.95 7.33 7.92
N LEU A 602 -7.07 6.99 9.21
CA LEU A 602 -7.47 7.93 10.27
C LEU A 602 -6.49 9.10 10.45
N VAL A 603 -5.24 8.98 10.02
CA VAL A 603 -4.23 10.05 10.04
C VAL A 603 -3.94 10.62 8.66
N ASN A 604 -4.82 10.40 7.69
CA ASN A 604 -4.70 10.86 6.31
C ASN A 604 -3.45 10.33 5.59
N THR A 605 -3.07 9.10 5.92
CA THR A 605 -2.07 8.31 5.20
C THR A 605 -2.80 7.20 4.45
N TYR A 606 -2.54 7.03 3.15
CA TYR A 606 -3.11 5.91 2.42
C TYR A 606 -2.10 4.74 2.45
N PRO A 607 -2.55 3.49 2.67
CA PRO A 607 -1.68 2.33 2.58
C PRO A 607 -1.11 2.19 1.17
N ASN A 608 0.20 2.33 1.01
CA ASN A 608 0.88 2.03 -0.25
C ASN A 608 1.12 0.51 -0.40
N GLU A 609 1.73 0.10 -1.50
CA GLU A 609 2.04 -1.30 -1.80
C GLU A 609 2.88 -2.00 -0.71
N TRP A 610 3.77 -1.26 -0.05
CA TRP A 610 4.57 -1.79 1.05
C TRP A 610 3.69 -2.13 2.24
N VAL A 611 2.80 -1.22 2.66
CA VAL A 611 1.87 -1.46 3.77
C VAL A 611 0.93 -2.61 3.47
N GLU A 612 0.35 -2.64 2.27
CA GLU A 612 -0.66 -3.63 1.89
C GLU A 612 -0.06 -5.05 1.88
N THR A 613 1.16 -5.19 1.36
CA THR A 613 1.87 -6.48 1.35
C THR A 613 2.38 -6.90 2.73
N CYS A 614 2.95 -5.97 3.52
CA CYS A 614 3.43 -6.26 4.87
C CYS A 614 2.29 -6.49 5.88
N THR A 615 1.16 -5.80 5.74
CA THR A 615 -0.02 -5.94 6.59
C THR A 615 -0.60 -7.34 6.44
N ALA A 616 -0.90 -7.74 5.21
CA ALA A 616 -1.41 -9.07 4.91
C ALA A 616 -0.47 -10.18 5.42
N ALA A 617 0.83 -10.05 5.15
CA ALA A 617 1.82 -11.04 5.58
C ALA A 617 1.93 -11.16 7.10
N SER A 618 1.97 -10.05 7.86
CA SER A 618 2.09 -10.15 9.32
C SER A 618 0.79 -10.55 10.01
N TYR A 619 -0.38 -10.14 9.52
CA TYR A 619 -1.66 -10.65 10.04
C TYR A 619 -1.81 -12.15 9.76
N GLY A 620 -1.22 -12.66 8.67
CA GLY A 620 -1.12 -14.09 8.38
C GLY A 620 -0.04 -14.84 9.14
N GLY A 621 0.68 -14.20 10.06
CA GLY A 621 1.79 -14.82 10.81
C GLY A 621 3.01 -15.15 9.94
N ASN A 622 3.12 -14.51 8.78
CA ASN A 622 4.14 -14.74 7.76
C ASN A 622 5.22 -13.66 7.72
N ARG A 623 5.18 -12.71 8.66
CA ARG A 623 6.19 -11.67 8.89
C ARG A 623 6.35 -11.38 10.38
N ASN A 624 6.92 -12.33 11.11
CA ASN A 624 7.06 -12.26 12.56
C ASN A 624 8.41 -11.68 12.99
N TYR A 625 8.39 -10.81 14.01
CA TYR A 625 9.62 -10.32 14.63
C TYR A 625 10.47 -11.48 15.17
N LYS A 626 11.78 -11.41 14.91
CA LYS A 626 12.78 -12.37 15.41
C LYS A 626 13.79 -11.61 16.26
N GLU A 627 13.66 -11.70 17.59
CA GLU A 627 14.52 -10.97 18.53
C GLU A 627 16.01 -11.27 18.34
N GLY A 628 16.36 -12.53 18.04
CA GLY A 628 17.74 -12.96 17.81
C GLY A 628 18.31 -12.61 16.44
N SER A 629 17.52 -12.04 15.52
CA SER A 629 17.98 -11.74 14.16
C SER A 629 19.18 -10.79 14.16
N LYS A 630 20.15 -11.11 13.30
CA LYS A 630 21.34 -10.30 13.03
C LYS A 630 21.29 -9.58 11.69
N ALA A 631 20.21 -9.80 10.92
CA ALA A 631 19.96 -9.06 9.69
C ALA A 631 19.87 -7.55 9.97
N PRO A 632 20.34 -6.68 9.05
CA PRO A 632 20.29 -5.23 9.24
C PRO A 632 18.87 -4.66 9.26
N GLY A 633 17.93 -5.30 8.55
CA GLY A 633 16.51 -4.93 8.55
C GLY A 633 15.69 -5.57 9.68
N VAL A 634 14.51 -5.01 9.91
CA VAL A 634 13.55 -5.43 10.94
C VAL A 634 12.29 -6.00 10.26
N TYR A 635 11.80 -7.13 10.75
CA TYR A 635 10.57 -7.75 10.24
C TYR A 635 9.31 -6.91 10.57
N ALA A 636 9.23 -6.39 11.80
CA ALA A 636 7.99 -5.84 12.33
C ALA A 636 7.73 -4.42 11.83
N MET A 637 6.58 -4.21 11.19
CA MET A 637 6.14 -2.93 10.60
C MET A 637 4.65 -2.60 10.86
N ASN A 638 3.89 -3.48 11.55
CA ASN A 638 2.44 -3.32 11.72
C ASN A 638 2.09 -2.85 13.13
N GLY A 639 2.10 -1.54 13.38
CA GLY A 639 1.60 -0.93 14.61
C GLY A 639 0.07 -0.73 14.62
N SER A 640 -0.52 -0.62 15.81
CA SER A 640 -1.98 -0.58 16.05
C SER A 640 -2.53 0.75 16.57
N ALA A 641 -1.89 1.90 16.31
CA ALA A 641 -2.47 3.22 16.61
C ALA A 641 -2.14 4.28 15.55
N GLY A 642 -2.13 3.95 14.26
CA GLY A 642 -1.91 4.95 13.20
C GLY A 642 -0.49 5.49 13.19
N ALA A 643 0.45 4.67 13.66
CA ALA A 643 1.87 4.92 13.48
C ALA A 643 2.17 4.94 11.98
N ILE A 644 2.89 5.97 11.57
CA ILE A 644 3.29 6.19 10.18
C ILE A 644 4.76 5.83 10.11
N TYR A 645 5.04 4.79 9.35
CA TYR A 645 6.40 4.34 9.13
C TYR A 645 7.01 5.19 8.00
N PRO A 646 8.32 5.46 8.05
CA PRO A 646 8.97 6.21 6.99
C PRO A 646 8.74 5.65 5.56
N GLU A 647 8.57 4.33 5.42
CA GLU A 647 8.25 3.67 4.14
C GLU A 647 6.81 3.91 3.64
N ASP A 648 5.87 4.28 4.52
CA ASP A 648 4.47 4.57 4.18
C ASP A 648 4.08 6.04 4.38
N TYR A 649 5.07 6.90 4.62
CA TYR A 649 4.84 8.32 4.78
C TYR A 649 4.51 8.95 3.42
N ASN A 650 3.35 9.58 3.30
CA ASN A 650 2.87 10.23 2.09
C ASN A 650 3.74 11.41 1.64
N GLU A 651 3.76 11.70 0.33
CA GLU A 651 4.48 12.84 -0.27
C GLU A 651 4.17 14.16 0.44
N ALA A 652 2.89 14.47 0.68
CA ALA A 652 2.47 15.70 1.37
C ALA A 652 2.43 15.56 2.90
N GLY A 653 2.89 14.44 3.47
CA GLY A 653 2.78 14.12 4.88
C GLY A 653 1.38 13.67 5.29
N SER A 654 1.16 13.63 6.60
CA SER A 654 -0.05 13.15 7.26
C SER A 654 -0.94 14.30 7.74
N MET A 655 -2.08 13.98 8.36
CA MET A 655 -2.93 14.97 9.02
C MET A 655 -2.15 15.86 9.98
N TRP A 656 -1.14 15.32 10.68
CA TRP A 656 -0.31 16.08 11.62
C TRP A 656 0.50 17.18 10.92
N ASP A 657 1.12 16.84 9.80
CA ASP A 657 1.89 17.77 8.95
C ASP A 657 0.98 18.84 8.35
N HIS A 658 -0.27 18.48 8.01
CA HIS A 658 -1.26 19.44 7.54
C HIS A 658 -1.72 20.39 8.67
N LEU A 659 -1.92 19.90 9.89
CA LEU A 659 -2.29 20.75 11.03
C LEU A 659 -1.18 21.75 11.34
N GLU A 660 0.07 21.30 11.40
CA GLU A 660 1.23 22.17 11.63
C GLU A 660 1.37 23.23 10.53
N ARG A 661 1.36 22.84 9.25
CA ARG A 661 1.48 23.76 8.11
C ARG A 661 0.37 24.81 8.04
N HIS A 662 -0.75 24.61 8.72
CA HIS A 662 -1.88 25.53 8.76
C HIS A 662 -2.09 26.19 10.13
N ASP A 663 -1.07 26.17 10.99
CA ASP A 663 -1.04 26.76 12.32
C ASP A 663 -2.23 26.30 13.19
N LYS A 664 -2.55 25.01 13.14
CA LYS A 664 -3.62 24.39 13.94
C LYS A 664 -3.03 23.68 15.14
N SER A 665 -3.29 24.20 16.33
CA SER A 665 -2.93 23.54 17.59
C SER A 665 -3.72 22.26 17.78
N PHE A 666 -3.07 21.21 18.23
CA PHE A 666 -3.70 19.95 18.62
C PHE A 666 -3.07 19.39 19.90
N PHE A 667 -3.80 18.49 20.55
CA PHE A 667 -3.31 17.69 21.67
C PHE A 667 -3.46 16.22 21.29
N ASN A 668 -2.35 15.47 21.32
CA ASN A 668 -2.34 14.05 21.01
C ASN A 668 -2.22 13.24 22.31
N PHE A 669 -3.12 12.28 22.50
CA PHE A 669 -3.21 11.43 23.69
C PHE A 669 -2.75 9.98 23.42
N GLY A 670 -1.75 9.80 22.56
CA GLY A 670 -1.14 8.50 22.26
C GLY A 670 -1.53 7.89 20.91
N PHE A 671 -2.12 8.67 20.00
CA PHE A 671 -2.31 8.25 18.61
C PHE A 671 -1.02 8.49 17.81
N SER A 672 -0.71 7.62 16.86
CA SER A 672 0.52 7.55 16.05
C SER A 672 1.82 7.18 16.75
N VAL A 673 1.80 6.80 18.03
CA VAL A 673 3.05 6.51 18.80
C VAL A 673 3.43 5.03 18.86
N MET A 674 2.62 4.12 18.30
CA MET A 674 2.81 2.67 18.44
C MET A 674 3.63 2.07 17.29
N PHE A 675 4.95 1.94 17.48
CA PHE A 675 5.85 1.29 16.53
C PHE A 675 6.27 -0.11 17.00
N GLU A 676 6.10 -1.12 16.13
CA GLU A 676 6.61 -2.47 16.33
C GLU A 676 8.08 -2.62 15.91
N PRO A 677 8.89 -3.45 16.58
CA PRO A 677 8.52 -4.33 17.69
C PRO A 677 8.45 -3.59 19.02
N ALA A 678 7.42 -3.90 19.81
CA ALA A 678 7.24 -3.33 21.13
C ALA A 678 6.70 -4.31 22.16
N PHE A 679 6.81 -3.91 23.43
CA PHE A 679 6.27 -4.66 24.56
C PHE A 679 4.97 -4.07 25.05
N TYR A 680 4.03 -4.97 25.33
CA TYR A 680 2.70 -4.67 25.86
C TYR A 680 2.56 -5.30 27.23
N LYS A 681 2.53 -4.49 28.28
CA LYS A 681 2.32 -4.95 29.65
C LYS A 681 1.42 -4.01 30.41
N GLN A 682 0.64 -4.54 31.35
CA GLN A 682 -0.25 -3.76 32.18
C GLN A 682 0.52 -2.74 33.05
N GLU A 683 1.76 -3.04 33.42
CA GLU A 683 2.64 -2.11 34.15
C GLU A 683 2.93 -0.82 33.36
N TYR A 684 2.84 -0.85 32.03
CA TYR A 684 3.04 0.31 31.15
C TYR A 684 1.79 1.17 31.00
N LYS A 685 0.78 1.04 31.87
CA LYS A 685 -0.55 1.66 31.75
C LYS A 685 -0.66 3.13 31.32
N TYR A 686 0.37 3.95 31.48
CA TYR A 686 0.35 5.36 31.05
C TYR A 686 0.77 5.55 29.58
N THR A 687 1.66 4.72 29.07
CA THR A 687 2.09 4.73 27.66
C THR A 687 1.48 3.60 26.86
N GLY A 688 1.05 2.52 27.53
CA GLY A 688 0.50 1.29 26.95
C GLY A 688 1.54 0.38 26.29
N ILE A 689 2.74 0.90 26.02
CA ILE A 689 3.75 0.31 25.15
C ILE A 689 5.16 0.73 25.59
N ASN A 690 6.13 -0.16 25.37
CA ASN A 690 7.57 0.15 25.42
C ASN A 690 8.22 -0.25 24.09
N GLN A 691 8.90 0.69 23.44
CA GLN A 691 9.49 0.53 22.12
C GLN A 691 10.96 0.12 22.22
N GLN A 692 11.39 -0.78 21.34
CA GLN A 692 12.78 -1.27 21.34
C GLN A 692 13.61 -0.80 20.16
N VAL A 693 12.98 -0.20 19.16
CA VAL A 693 13.61 0.18 17.89
C VAL A 693 13.44 1.68 17.70
N ASN A 694 14.49 2.32 17.18
CA ASN A 694 14.46 3.73 16.84
C ASN A 694 13.65 3.95 15.55
N TYR A 695 12.32 4.02 15.68
CA TYR A 695 11.45 4.55 14.64
C TYR A 695 11.19 6.04 14.92
N PRO A 696 11.39 6.92 13.94
CA PRO A 696 11.14 8.34 14.14
C PRO A 696 9.63 8.63 14.06
N LEU A 697 9.11 9.34 15.05
CA LEU A 697 7.72 9.80 15.07
C LEU A 697 7.53 11.00 14.11
N PRO A 698 6.39 11.19 13.43
CA PRO A 698 6.08 12.43 12.71
C PRO A 698 6.44 13.68 13.52
N GLN A 699 7.21 14.59 12.90
CA GLN A 699 7.77 15.75 13.61
C GLN A 699 6.73 16.59 14.34
N PRO A 700 5.53 16.87 13.79
CA PRO A 700 4.53 17.67 14.51
C PRO A 700 4.02 17.02 15.79
N VAL A 701 4.13 15.69 15.92
CA VAL A 701 3.65 14.92 17.07
C VAL A 701 4.75 14.76 18.15
N TYR A 702 6.01 14.85 17.75
CA TYR A 702 7.18 14.75 18.63
C TYR A 702 7.48 16.09 19.31
#